data_AF-A0A3D5MRI0-F1
#
_entry.id   AF-A0A3D5MRI0-F1
#
_cell.length_a   1.000
_cell.length_b   1.000
_cell.length_c   1.000
_cell.angle_alpha   90.00
_cell.angle_beta   90.00
_cell.angle_gamma   90.00
#
_symmetry.space_group_name_H-M   'P 1'
#
loop_
_entity.id
_entity.type
_entity.pdbx_description
1 polymer ?
#
loop_
_entity_poly.entity_id
_entity_poly.type
_entity_poly.pdbx_seq_one_letter_code
_entity_poly.pdbx_strand_id
1 'polypeptide(L)'
;MLIKRKNKGSSLIFVVIIFSSILIISTGMLSMVAGNYNGRVTENKRVENLYGSESGLDIAHNVVAKIIENANKYSYNEVDELKDKFADSGDKDKLINDAFREKFKEYINGHLKDNIQGTKGKYYSADLKDEFTVDYGGALIEFEANESESNNLKWVLKGEQGDDDKEYTEFNLISEFKSDSQDIGVSKVGTNERKIKVSYSIEVPNYEEVTFKRSRVKETIKDIPGITIGGNMKVEGSDLNIKGDVFVQGNDISDLAMENRTYKKYDSGIILDNSKSSQSNINFDNSVYTRQTFNIQNNVNVNVNGDLYAKNLYAGNPEDGSKTTNSKFKLSNDNNKLVLDNDLAIKANNTDITVRNFYGISDKTDEDSQKVRKSSSIIINNYKDDTCKLTIENEAYIAGVAHIDTDNSYQTGESVAVKGNYNAYSVPVDRSDNYPYDDTFDTSQSLQLINGDVEQKAKHFYEYWKDKLSGDNKVDCGGVVFNNIQNVHSIGAIVSDNGSKVYNANFDLENFESVLNEKREDYANKVYKMDFDNESKNHDLQDYDGTELNAVKVNDYIGFNQMDAKYEINKDDEKKDVIFSKNKSIVLKGSYKNENGQSIDNNDTEYDPNNYIVLDLTSNPDLQSVIICDKDVIIDGNVNLTGDIITNGNLIIKGNGKVNINYDKDVTNKIENSNTQMFKDLFGSKYVEDKAEENILYSNINSNSIDFIKTKSWKILQ
;
A
#
# COMPACT_ATOMS: atom_id res chain seq x y z
N MET A 1 -26.49 59.86 97.41
CA MET A 1 -25.51 58.90 96.83
C MET A 1 -26.04 58.49 95.45
N LEU A 2 -25.55 59.08 94.36
CA LEU A 2 -25.94 58.68 93.00
C LEU A 2 -24.81 57.85 92.39
N ILE A 3 -25.08 56.55 92.28
CA ILE A 3 -24.19 55.54 91.71
C ILE A 3 -24.22 55.66 90.19
N LYS A 4 -23.05 55.87 89.58
CA LYS A 4 -22.80 55.82 88.13
C LYS A 4 -23.23 54.45 87.57
N ARG A 5 -24.23 54.42 86.69
CA ARG A 5 -24.62 53.22 85.93
C ARG A 5 -23.59 52.93 84.85
N LYS A 6 -23.09 51.69 84.85
CA LYS A 6 -22.11 51.15 83.89
C LYS A 6 -22.82 50.78 82.58
N ASN A 7 -22.32 51.27 81.43
CA ASN A 7 -22.80 50.96 80.08
C ASN A 7 -22.43 49.53 79.64
N LYS A 8 -22.90 48.50 80.36
CA LYS A 8 -22.60 47.09 80.05
C LYS A 8 -23.62 46.43 79.10
N GLY A 9 -24.62 47.17 78.61
CA GLY A 9 -25.68 46.65 77.74
C GLY A 9 -25.61 47.10 76.26
N SER A 10 -25.04 48.26 75.95
CA SER A 10 -25.06 48.76 74.56
C SER A 10 -24.16 47.96 73.61
N SER A 11 -23.04 47.42 74.11
CA SER A 11 -22.17 46.53 73.34
C SER A 11 -22.86 45.23 72.93
N LEU A 12 -23.70 44.65 73.80
CA LEU A 12 -24.45 43.42 73.50
C LEU A 12 -25.52 43.68 72.42
N ILE A 13 -26.26 44.79 72.54
CA ILE A 13 -27.27 45.19 71.54
C ILE A 13 -26.60 45.43 70.17
N PHE A 14 -25.44 46.09 70.17
CA PHE A 14 -24.70 46.36 68.92
C PHE A 14 -24.21 45.06 68.27
N VAL A 15 -23.72 44.09 69.06
CA VAL A 15 -23.36 42.75 68.56
C VAL A 15 -24.56 42.04 67.97
N VAL A 16 -25.73 42.06 68.63
CA VAL A 16 -26.95 41.42 68.11
C VAL A 16 -27.40 42.06 66.80
N ILE A 17 -27.37 43.39 66.68
CA ILE A 17 -27.74 44.10 65.45
C ILE A 17 -26.78 43.73 64.30
N ILE A 18 -25.47 43.68 64.56
CA ILE A 18 -24.47 43.26 63.58
C ILE A 18 -24.71 41.80 63.16
N PHE A 19 -24.93 40.88 64.11
CA PHE A 19 -25.20 39.47 63.81
C PHE A 19 -26.47 39.28 62.99
N SER A 20 -27.56 39.96 63.34
CA SER A 20 -28.81 39.92 62.57
C SER A 20 -28.63 40.47 61.16
N SER A 21 -27.86 41.55 61.00
CA SER A 21 -27.56 42.13 59.69
C SER A 21 -26.72 41.16 58.83
N ILE A 22 -25.70 40.53 59.42
CA ILE A 22 -24.88 39.50 58.75
C ILE A 22 -25.75 38.29 58.38
N LEU A 23 -26.64 37.84 59.24
CA LEU A 23 -27.54 36.70 58.97
C LEU A 23 -28.50 37.00 57.81
N ILE A 24 -29.09 38.19 57.76
CA ILE A 24 -29.99 38.60 56.67
C ILE A 24 -29.22 38.64 55.34
N ILE A 25 -28.03 39.27 55.32
CA ILE A 25 -27.20 39.34 54.11
C ILE A 25 -26.75 37.94 53.69
N SER A 26 -26.30 37.11 54.63
CA SER A 26 -25.86 35.73 54.36
C SER A 26 -27.00 34.88 53.80
N THR A 27 -28.20 35.00 54.36
CA THR A 27 -29.40 34.27 53.87
C THR A 27 -29.84 34.78 52.49
N GLY A 28 -29.75 36.09 52.24
CA GLY A 28 -30.03 36.66 50.93
C GLY A 28 -29.05 36.18 49.86
N MET A 29 -27.74 36.15 50.19
CA MET A 29 -26.71 35.59 49.30
C MET A 29 -26.95 34.10 49.04
N LEU A 30 -27.26 33.30 50.08
CA LEU A 30 -27.56 31.87 49.93
C LEU A 30 -28.78 31.63 49.03
N SER A 31 -29.83 32.42 49.19
CA SER A 31 -31.04 32.35 48.36
C SER A 31 -30.76 32.69 46.90
N MET A 32 -29.92 33.71 46.63
CA MET A 32 -29.50 34.07 45.27
C MET A 32 -28.64 32.96 44.65
N VAL A 33 -27.73 32.36 45.41
CA VAL A 33 -26.92 31.21 44.97
C VAL A 33 -27.81 30.00 44.66
N ALA A 34 -28.76 29.68 45.53
CA ALA A 34 -29.71 28.58 45.32
C ALA A 34 -30.61 28.83 44.09
N GLY A 35 -31.10 30.06 43.89
CA GLY A 35 -31.86 30.46 42.71
C GLY A 35 -31.04 30.34 41.42
N ASN A 36 -29.81 30.85 41.41
CA ASN A 36 -28.89 30.72 40.28
C ASN A 36 -28.54 29.25 39.99
N TYR A 37 -28.34 28.43 41.02
CA TYR A 37 -28.08 27.00 40.87
C TYR A 37 -29.28 26.30 40.23
N ASN A 38 -30.50 26.52 40.74
CA ASN A 38 -31.71 25.95 40.16
C ASN A 38 -31.92 26.41 38.71
N GLY A 39 -31.74 27.70 38.42
CA GLY A 39 -31.82 28.23 37.06
C GLY A 39 -30.82 27.58 36.10
N ARG A 40 -29.56 27.38 36.55
CA ARG A 40 -28.53 26.66 35.78
C ARG A 40 -28.89 25.20 35.57
N VAL A 41 -29.40 24.50 36.58
CA VAL A 41 -29.83 23.10 36.45
C VAL A 41 -31.00 22.98 35.47
N THR A 42 -31.97 23.90 35.50
CA THR A 42 -33.09 23.92 34.55
C THR A 42 -32.64 24.19 33.11
N GLU A 43 -31.72 25.14 32.89
CA GLU A 43 -31.16 25.39 31.57
C GLU A 43 -30.29 24.21 31.09
N ASN A 44 -29.47 23.62 31.96
CA ASN A 44 -28.70 22.43 31.61
C ASN A 44 -29.61 21.28 31.19
N LYS A 45 -30.68 20.99 31.94
CA LYS A 45 -31.67 19.95 31.57
C LYS A 45 -32.41 20.28 30.27
N ARG A 46 -32.72 21.55 30.05
CA ARG A 46 -33.34 22.01 28.79
C ARG A 46 -32.42 21.74 27.59
N VAL A 47 -31.13 22.00 27.76
CA VAL A 47 -30.11 21.77 26.73
C VAL A 47 -29.87 20.27 26.54
N GLU A 48 -29.79 19.51 27.64
CA GLU A 48 -29.70 18.04 27.63
C GLU A 48 -30.88 17.41 26.88
N ASN A 49 -32.11 17.82 27.18
CA ASN A 49 -33.28 17.28 26.49
C ASN A 49 -33.32 17.67 25.01
N LEU A 50 -32.84 18.87 24.66
CA LEU A 50 -32.72 19.28 23.26
C LEU A 50 -31.72 18.37 22.51
N TYR A 51 -30.54 18.13 23.08
CA TYR A 51 -29.56 17.21 22.50
C TYR A 51 -30.05 15.76 22.46
N GLY A 52 -30.82 15.32 23.45
CA GLY A 52 -31.46 14.01 23.45
C GLY A 52 -32.45 13.84 22.30
N SER A 53 -33.30 14.86 22.05
CA SER A 53 -34.22 14.86 20.91
C SER A 53 -33.48 14.92 19.57
N GLU A 54 -32.42 15.72 19.46
CA GLU A 54 -31.60 15.86 18.24
C GLU A 54 -30.87 14.57 17.90
N SER A 55 -30.21 13.95 18.90
CA SER A 55 -29.57 12.64 18.76
C SER A 55 -30.55 11.57 18.30
N GLY A 56 -31.77 11.53 18.86
CA GLY A 56 -32.82 10.63 18.41
C GLY A 56 -33.18 10.79 16.92
N LEU A 57 -33.19 12.03 16.41
CA LEU A 57 -33.44 12.31 14.99
C LEU A 57 -32.28 11.91 14.09
N ASP A 58 -31.04 12.13 14.54
CA ASP A 58 -29.84 11.73 13.80
C ASP A 58 -29.77 10.20 13.66
N ILE A 59 -30.09 9.47 14.73
CA ILE A 59 -30.19 8.02 14.71
C ILE A 59 -31.34 7.57 13.79
N ALA A 60 -32.51 8.20 13.88
CA ALA A 60 -33.64 7.90 12.99
C ALA A 60 -33.32 8.19 11.52
N HIS A 61 -32.56 9.25 11.22
CA HIS A 61 -32.09 9.55 9.86
C HIS A 61 -31.24 8.41 9.29
N ASN A 62 -30.34 7.84 10.09
CA ASN A 62 -29.54 6.68 9.68
C ASN A 62 -30.41 5.44 9.41
N VAL A 63 -31.45 5.22 10.21
CA VAL A 63 -32.44 4.14 9.97
C VAL A 63 -33.17 4.37 8.64
N VAL A 64 -33.59 5.61 8.33
CA VAL A 64 -34.20 5.95 7.03
C VAL A 64 -33.24 5.64 5.89
N ALA A 65 -31.97 6.06 5.98
CA ALA A 65 -30.98 5.83 4.93
C ALA A 65 -30.78 4.33 4.66
N LYS A 66 -30.83 3.49 5.71
CA LYS A 66 -30.77 2.02 5.60
C LYS A 66 -32.04 1.43 4.98
N ILE A 67 -33.22 1.96 5.28
CA ILE A 67 -34.46 1.55 4.61
C ILE A 67 -34.41 1.87 3.11
N ILE A 68 -33.88 3.05 2.72
CA ILE A 68 -33.69 3.43 1.32
C ILE A 68 -32.68 2.50 0.62
N GLU A 69 -31.59 2.14 1.31
CA GLU A 69 -30.62 1.15 0.81
C GLU A 69 -31.30 -0.18 0.47
N ASN A 70 -32.14 -0.68 1.38
CA ASN A 70 -32.88 -1.92 1.16
C ASN A 70 -33.93 -1.79 0.06
N ALA A 71 -34.62 -0.66 -0.03
CA ALA A 71 -35.58 -0.38 -1.09
C ALA A 71 -34.91 -0.43 -2.46
N ASN A 72 -33.73 0.18 -2.57
CA ASN A 72 -32.93 0.10 -3.79
C ASN A 72 -32.54 -1.37 -4.08
N LYS A 73 -31.96 -2.10 -3.11
CA LYS A 73 -31.53 -3.50 -3.29
C LYS A 73 -32.68 -4.41 -3.74
N TYR A 74 -33.83 -4.30 -3.08
CA TYR A 74 -35.05 -5.03 -3.41
C TYR A 74 -35.50 -4.76 -4.85
N SER A 75 -35.64 -3.48 -5.20
CA SER A 75 -36.11 -3.06 -6.52
C SER A 75 -35.18 -3.48 -7.64
N TYR A 76 -33.87 -3.45 -7.38
CA TYR A 76 -32.88 -3.91 -8.33
C TYR A 76 -33.01 -5.42 -8.60
N ASN A 77 -33.15 -6.23 -7.55
CA ASN A 77 -33.26 -7.69 -7.67
C ASN A 77 -34.53 -8.10 -8.43
N GLU A 78 -35.68 -7.52 -8.09
CA GLU A 78 -36.95 -7.78 -8.76
C GLU A 78 -36.90 -7.43 -10.25
N VAL A 79 -36.24 -6.33 -10.62
CA VAL A 79 -36.10 -5.93 -12.02
C VAL A 79 -35.05 -6.74 -12.77
N ASP A 80 -33.96 -7.17 -12.11
CA ASP A 80 -32.94 -8.03 -12.71
C ASP A 80 -33.53 -9.36 -13.21
N GLU A 81 -34.45 -9.97 -12.44
CA GLU A 81 -35.21 -11.16 -12.83
C GLU A 81 -36.15 -10.95 -14.03
N LEU A 82 -36.53 -9.69 -14.29
CA LEU A 82 -37.44 -9.33 -15.38
C LEU A 82 -36.71 -8.88 -16.65
N LYS A 83 -35.39 -8.63 -16.62
CA LYS A 83 -34.62 -8.15 -17.78
C LYS A 83 -34.69 -9.06 -18.99
N ASP A 84 -34.72 -10.38 -18.78
CA ASP A 84 -34.82 -11.36 -19.86
C ASP A 84 -36.18 -11.30 -20.58
N LYS A 85 -37.23 -10.81 -19.90
CA LYS A 85 -38.56 -10.61 -20.49
C LYS A 85 -38.68 -9.34 -21.33
N PHE A 86 -37.77 -8.39 -21.14
CA PHE A 86 -37.72 -7.12 -21.87
C PHE A 86 -36.66 -7.10 -22.98
N ALA A 87 -35.99 -8.24 -23.25
CA ALA A 87 -34.87 -8.31 -24.20
C ALA A 87 -35.26 -7.95 -25.64
N ASP A 88 -36.51 -8.20 -26.04
CA ASP A 88 -37.00 -8.00 -27.41
C ASP A 88 -37.80 -6.68 -27.60
N SER A 89 -37.87 -5.80 -26.59
CA SER A 89 -38.61 -4.53 -26.69
C SER A 89 -37.70 -3.37 -27.11
N GLY A 90 -38.20 -2.51 -28.02
CA GLY A 90 -37.48 -1.32 -28.48
C GLY A 90 -37.30 -0.22 -27.41
N ASP A 91 -38.02 -0.30 -26.30
CA ASP A 91 -38.02 0.67 -25.18
C ASP A 91 -37.53 0.03 -23.85
N LYS A 92 -36.62 -0.94 -23.93
CA LYS A 92 -36.14 -1.76 -22.80
C LYS A 92 -35.71 -0.93 -21.58
N ASP A 93 -34.91 0.12 -21.77
CA ASP A 93 -34.34 0.89 -20.66
C ASP A 93 -35.41 1.69 -19.91
N LYS A 94 -36.41 2.20 -20.63
CA LYS A 94 -37.56 2.90 -20.05
C LYS A 94 -38.40 1.95 -19.21
N LEU A 95 -38.70 0.75 -19.71
CA LEU A 95 -39.48 -0.27 -18.99
C LEU A 95 -38.76 -0.77 -17.73
N ILE A 96 -37.44 -0.96 -17.80
CA ILE A 96 -36.60 -1.31 -16.66
C ILE A 96 -36.65 -0.22 -15.59
N ASN A 97 -36.53 1.04 -16.01
CA ASN A 97 -36.57 2.17 -15.10
C ASN A 97 -37.94 2.35 -14.44
N ASP A 98 -39.02 2.23 -15.21
CA ASP A 98 -40.40 2.34 -14.71
C ASP A 98 -40.70 1.22 -13.68
N ALA A 99 -40.32 -0.02 -13.99
CA ALA A 99 -40.48 -1.16 -13.08
C ALA A 99 -39.65 -1.00 -11.80
N PHE A 100 -38.42 -0.48 -11.91
CA PHE A 100 -37.55 -0.20 -10.76
C PHE A 100 -38.17 0.85 -9.84
N ARG A 101 -38.61 1.97 -10.42
CA ARG A 101 -39.26 3.07 -9.70
C ARG A 101 -40.54 2.59 -8.99
N GLU A 102 -41.32 1.72 -9.62
CA GLU A 102 -42.51 1.12 -9.02
C GLU A 102 -42.17 0.28 -7.78
N LYS A 103 -41.21 -0.65 -7.91
CA LYS A 103 -40.77 -1.52 -6.81
C LYS A 103 -40.13 -0.75 -5.66
N PHE A 104 -39.44 0.35 -5.95
CA PHE A 104 -38.86 1.20 -4.93
C PHE A 104 -39.95 1.85 -4.07
N LYS A 105 -40.98 2.41 -4.72
CA LYS A 105 -42.12 3.01 -4.03
C LYS A 105 -42.90 1.99 -3.21
N GLU A 106 -43.08 0.77 -3.74
CA GLU A 106 -43.74 -0.34 -3.03
C GLU A 106 -43.01 -0.65 -1.70
N TYR A 107 -41.70 -0.81 -1.74
CA TYR A 107 -40.90 -1.11 -0.55
C TYR A 107 -40.93 0.02 0.48
N ILE A 108 -40.74 1.27 0.04
CA ILE A 108 -40.77 2.43 0.95
C ILE A 108 -42.14 2.57 1.62
N ASN A 109 -43.23 2.42 0.88
CA ASN A 109 -44.59 2.50 1.43
C ASN A 109 -44.85 1.40 2.48
N GLY A 110 -44.34 0.19 2.27
CA GLY A 110 -44.53 -0.94 3.18
C GLY A 110 -43.66 -0.92 4.44
N HIS A 111 -42.56 -0.15 4.45
CA HIS A 111 -41.55 -0.29 5.50
C HIS A 111 -41.14 1.01 6.20
N LEU A 112 -41.26 2.17 5.59
CA LEU A 112 -40.70 3.40 6.17
C LEU A 112 -41.35 3.78 7.51
N LYS A 113 -42.68 3.86 7.57
CA LYS A 113 -43.44 4.30 8.75
C LYS A 113 -43.28 3.33 9.92
N ASP A 114 -43.55 2.05 9.66
CA ASP A 114 -43.59 0.99 10.68
C ASP A 114 -42.21 0.72 11.29
N ASN A 115 -41.14 0.94 10.52
CA ASN A 115 -39.79 0.67 10.98
C ASN A 115 -39.11 1.85 11.68
N ILE A 116 -39.70 3.05 11.65
CA ILE A 116 -39.09 4.25 12.27
C ILE A 116 -39.81 4.67 13.55
N GLN A 117 -41.12 4.45 13.65
CA GLN A 117 -41.93 5.00 14.73
C GLN A 117 -41.68 4.32 16.08
N GLY A 118 -41.66 5.12 17.15
CA GLY A 118 -41.50 4.65 18.53
C GLY A 118 -40.14 5.02 19.13
N THR A 119 -39.71 4.28 20.14
CA THR A 119 -38.42 4.49 20.82
C THR A 119 -37.26 3.72 20.18
N LYS A 120 -37.57 2.88 19.19
CA LYS A 120 -36.60 2.06 18.47
C LYS A 120 -36.94 2.02 16.98
N GLY A 121 -35.90 2.09 16.15
CA GLY A 121 -35.99 1.86 14.72
C GLY A 121 -35.65 0.43 14.36
N LYS A 122 -36.13 -0.04 13.21
CA LYS A 122 -35.84 -1.35 12.65
C LYS A 122 -35.33 -1.20 11.23
N TYR A 123 -34.40 -2.05 10.83
CA TYR A 123 -34.12 -2.22 9.42
C TYR A 123 -33.59 -3.63 9.19
N TYR A 124 -33.88 -4.18 8.02
CA TYR A 124 -33.29 -5.45 7.62
C TYR A 124 -31.87 -5.20 7.12
N SER A 125 -30.89 -5.94 7.60
CA SER A 125 -29.59 -5.98 6.94
C SER A 125 -29.57 -7.16 6.00
N ALA A 126 -29.56 -6.90 4.69
CA ALA A 126 -29.33 -7.96 3.70
C ALA A 126 -27.99 -8.68 3.96
N ASP A 127 -27.02 -7.96 4.53
CA ASP A 127 -25.65 -8.42 4.78
C ASP A 127 -25.59 -9.48 5.90
N LEU A 128 -26.40 -9.30 6.93
CA LEU A 128 -26.44 -10.20 8.09
C LEU A 128 -27.66 -11.12 8.07
N LYS A 129 -28.52 -10.98 7.05
CA LYS A 129 -29.82 -11.64 6.90
C LYS A 129 -30.69 -11.54 8.15
N ASP A 130 -30.57 -10.44 8.89
CA ASP A 130 -31.20 -10.26 10.19
C ASP A 130 -31.82 -8.86 10.31
N GLU A 131 -32.81 -8.75 11.20
CA GLU A 131 -33.49 -7.50 11.52
C GLU A 131 -32.77 -6.80 12.68
N PHE A 132 -32.21 -5.63 12.41
CA PHE A 132 -31.53 -4.83 13.41
C PHE A 132 -32.52 -3.87 14.05
N THR A 133 -32.57 -3.89 15.39
CA THR A 133 -33.30 -2.91 16.17
C THR A 133 -32.32 -1.89 16.76
N VAL A 134 -32.53 -0.60 16.46
CA VAL A 134 -31.70 0.51 16.94
C VAL A 134 -32.47 1.31 17.99
N ASP A 135 -31.88 1.51 19.16
CA ASP A 135 -32.46 2.34 20.21
C ASP A 135 -32.17 3.83 19.96
N TYR A 136 -33.18 4.68 20.02
CA TYR A 136 -33.03 6.13 19.84
C TYR A 136 -32.53 6.86 21.10
N GLY A 137 -31.90 6.13 22.02
CA GLY A 137 -31.33 6.69 23.24
C GLY A 137 -32.39 7.22 24.20
N GLY A 138 -33.61 6.66 24.16
CA GLY A 138 -34.75 7.10 24.96
C GLY A 138 -35.63 8.19 24.33
N ALA A 139 -35.32 8.66 23.12
CA ALA A 139 -36.20 9.56 22.37
C ALA A 139 -37.39 8.79 21.76
N LEU A 140 -38.57 9.42 21.75
CA LEU A 140 -39.77 8.91 21.08
C LEU A 140 -39.92 9.58 19.71
N ILE A 141 -39.89 8.79 18.64
CA ILE A 141 -40.02 9.26 17.26
C ILE A 141 -41.46 9.06 16.77
N GLU A 142 -42.09 10.14 16.30
CA GLU A 142 -43.37 10.12 15.60
C GLU A 142 -43.17 10.43 14.10
N PHE A 143 -43.87 9.69 13.24
CA PHE A 143 -43.83 9.83 11.79
C PHE A 143 -45.09 10.54 11.28
N GLU A 144 -44.92 11.61 10.50
CA GLU A 144 -46.01 12.39 9.92
C GLU A 144 -45.75 12.67 8.43
N ALA A 145 -46.56 12.08 7.54
CA ALA A 145 -46.45 12.27 6.10
C ALA A 145 -47.79 12.65 5.45
N ASN A 146 -47.73 13.17 4.22
CA ASN A 146 -48.91 13.34 3.38
C ASN A 146 -49.28 11.99 2.75
N GLU A 147 -50.38 11.40 3.17
CA GLU A 147 -50.87 10.12 2.66
C GLU A 147 -51.83 10.33 1.46
N SER A 148 -51.83 9.39 0.53
CA SER A 148 -52.83 9.26 -0.54
C SER A 148 -54.12 8.59 -0.02
N GLU A 149 -55.17 8.50 -0.83
CA GLU A 149 -56.44 7.82 -0.48
C GLU A 149 -56.26 6.33 -0.10
N SER A 150 -55.09 5.75 -0.35
CA SER A 150 -54.73 4.35 -0.06
C SER A 150 -53.82 4.16 1.16
N ASN A 151 -53.66 5.17 2.03
CA ASN A 151 -52.71 5.22 3.16
C ASN A 151 -51.22 5.07 2.76
N ASN A 152 -50.89 5.10 1.47
CA ASN A 152 -49.52 5.14 0.95
C ASN A 152 -48.98 6.57 0.91
N LEU A 153 -47.66 6.73 0.91
CA LEU A 153 -47.03 8.05 0.77
C LEU A 153 -47.43 8.70 -0.56
N LYS A 154 -47.71 10.01 -0.53
CA LYS A 154 -48.04 10.79 -1.73
C LYS A 154 -46.76 11.17 -2.49
N TRP A 155 -46.55 10.55 -3.64
CA TRP A 155 -45.47 10.86 -4.56
C TRP A 155 -45.86 12.03 -5.49
N VAL A 156 -44.95 12.99 -5.66
CA VAL A 156 -45.15 14.20 -6.47
C VAL A 156 -44.04 14.30 -7.52
N LEU A 157 -44.40 14.64 -8.75
CA LEU A 157 -43.44 14.92 -9.82
C LEU A 157 -42.77 16.28 -9.59
N LYS A 158 -41.45 16.33 -9.68
CA LYS A 158 -40.68 17.57 -9.57
C LYS A 158 -40.82 18.39 -10.85
N GLY A 159 -41.74 19.34 -10.86
CA GLY A 159 -41.96 20.24 -11.99
C GLY A 159 -41.37 21.63 -11.76
N GLU A 160 -40.20 21.92 -12.35
CA GLU A 160 -39.81 23.27 -12.81
C GLU A 160 -38.62 23.20 -13.80
N GLN A 161 -38.86 23.66 -15.04
CA GLN A 161 -37.94 23.93 -16.15
C GLN A 161 -36.62 23.12 -16.25
N GLY A 162 -36.65 22.06 -17.07
CA GLY A 162 -35.49 21.49 -17.77
C GLY A 162 -34.97 20.17 -17.18
N ASP A 163 -35.27 19.06 -17.89
CA ASP A 163 -34.71 17.71 -17.75
C ASP A 163 -34.58 17.14 -16.32
N ASP A 164 -35.69 16.60 -15.79
CA ASP A 164 -35.72 15.29 -15.12
C ASP A 164 -37.11 15.00 -14.51
N ASP A 165 -37.86 14.06 -15.09
CA ASP A 165 -39.13 13.52 -14.56
C ASP A 165 -38.86 12.65 -13.32
N LYS A 166 -38.44 13.25 -12.20
CA LYS A 166 -38.21 12.54 -10.93
C LYS A 166 -39.36 12.76 -9.94
N GLU A 167 -39.83 11.67 -9.38
CA GLU A 167 -40.83 11.67 -8.32
C GLU A 167 -40.15 11.80 -6.96
N TYR A 168 -40.80 12.47 -6.02
CA TYR A 168 -40.34 12.55 -4.63
C TYR A 168 -41.51 12.49 -3.65
N THR A 169 -41.21 12.15 -2.41
CA THR A 169 -42.17 12.22 -1.29
C THR A 169 -41.58 12.99 -0.12
N GLU A 170 -42.43 13.64 0.67
CA GLU A 170 -42.04 14.39 1.85
C GLU A 170 -42.71 13.81 3.11
N PHE A 171 -41.94 13.74 4.18
CA PHE A 171 -42.42 13.34 5.50
C PHE A 171 -41.68 14.11 6.59
N ASN A 172 -42.23 14.06 7.80
CA ASN A 172 -41.63 14.65 8.97
C ASN A 172 -41.38 13.60 10.04
N LEU A 173 -40.26 13.73 10.74
CA LEU A 173 -39.99 13.04 11.99
C LEU A 173 -40.05 14.04 13.13
N ILE A 174 -40.81 13.71 14.18
CA ILE A 174 -40.89 14.47 15.42
C ILE A 174 -40.23 13.63 16.51
N SER A 175 -39.20 14.17 17.16
CA SER A 175 -38.52 13.51 18.28
C SER A 175 -38.83 14.20 19.59
N GLU A 176 -39.36 13.45 20.53
CA GLU A 176 -39.68 13.87 21.89
C GLU A 176 -38.71 13.23 22.89
N PHE A 177 -38.07 14.05 23.73
CA PHE A 177 -37.17 13.55 24.76
C PHE A 177 -37.37 14.26 26.11
N LYS A 178 -37.23 13.46 27.17
CA LYS A 178 -37.38 13.93 28.55
C LYS A 178 -36.47 13.13 29.49
N SER A 179 -35.53 13.81 30.13
CA SER A 179 -34.74 13.27 31.24
C SER A 179 -35.63 13.05 32.48
N ASP A 180 -35.78 11.82 32.97
CA ASP A 180 -36.44 11.54 34.25
C ASP A 180 -35.48 11.77 35.42
N SER A 181 -35.87 12.62 36.39
CA SER A 181 -35.10 12.82 37.62
C SER A 181 -35.57 11.88 38.73
N GLN A 182 -34.90 10.74 38.92
CA GLN A 182 -34.98 9.97 40.16
C GLN A 182 -33.78 10.28 41.06
N ASP A 183 -33.65 11.53 41.50
CA ASP A 183 -32.78 11.87 42.64
C ASP A 183 -33.62 12.31 43.84
N ILE A 184 -33.42 11.57 44.93
CA ILE A 184 -34.16 11.65 46.18
C ILE A 184 -33.87 13.00 46.86
N GLY A 185 -34.90 13.84 47.02
CA GLY A 185 -34.89 14.97 47.96
C GLY A 185 -34.76 16.37 47.37
N VAL A 186 -34.71 16.55 46.04
CA VAL A 186 -34.76 17.88 45.42
C VAL A 186 -36.14 18.10 44.80
N SER A 187 -36.82 19.19 45.20
CA SER A 187 -38.13 19.58 44.69
C SER A 187 -38.17 19.56 43.16
N LYS A 188 -39.22 19.00 42.54
CA LYS A 188 -39.42 18.94 41.08
C LYS A 188 -39.28 20.34 40.45
N VAL A 189 -38.09 20.68 39.96
CA VAL A 189 -37.87 21.88 39.15
C VAL A 189 -38.08 21.50 37.69
N GLY A 190 -39.27 21.82 37.16
CA GLY A 190 -39.60 21.91 35.73
C GLY A 190 -39.36 20.67 34.86
N THR A 191 -40.42 20.00 34.41
CA THR A 191 -40.34 19.02 33.32
C THR A 191 -40.18 19.76 32.00
N ASN A 192 -38.95 20.03 31.57
CA ASN A 192 -38.67 20.72 30.31
C ASN A 192 -38.49 19.71 29.17
N GLU A 193 -39.55 19.01 28.82
CA GLU A 193 -39.63 18.16 27.63
C GLU A 193 -39.29 18.98 26.37
N ARG A 194 -38.62 18.36 25.40
CA ARG A 194 -38.31 18.98 24.11
C ARG A 194 -38.82 18.13 22.97
N LYS A 195 -39.39 18.83 21.98
CA LYS A 195 -39.86 18.24 20.73
C LYS A 195 -39.16 18.94 19.57
N ILE A 196 -38.53 18.17 18.69
CA ILE A 196 -37.88 18.69 17.48
C ILE A 196 -38.56 18.04 16.28
N LYS A 197 -38.91 18.85 15.27
CA LYS A 197 -39.47 18.39 14.01
C LYS A 197 -38.48 18.62 12.87
N VAL A 198 -38.20 17.57 12.10
CA VAL A 198 -37.37 17.63 10.89
C VAL A 198 -38.17 17.14 9.70
N SER A 199 -38.14 17.90 8.61
CA SER A 199 -38.77 17.55 7.35
C SER A 199 -37.74 16.94 6.40
N TYR A 200 -38.04 15.76 5.87
CA TYR A 200 -37.22 15.02 4.91
C TYR A 200 -37.92 14.89 3.57
N SER A 201 -37.13 14.74 2.51
CA SER A 201 -37.59 14.45 1.16
C SER A 201 -36.85 13.24 0.63
N ILE A 202 -37.58 12.23 0.16
CA ILE A 202 -37.01 11.06 -0.54
C ILE A 202 -37.27 11.23 -2.03
N GLU A 203 -36.21 11.17 -2.83
CA GLU A 203 -36.25 11.21 -4.28
C GLU A 203 -36.24 9.77 -4.82
N VAL A 204 -37.10 9.44 -5.78
CA VAL A 204 -37.13 8.12 -6.41
C VAL A 204 -35.94 8.04 -7.38
N PRO A 205 -34.98 7.12 -7.16
CA PRO A 205 -33.84 6.99 -8.05
C PRO A 205 -34.23 6.42 -9.42
N ASN A 206 -33.49 6.82 -10.44
CA ASN A 206 -33.44 6.03 -11.67
C ASN A 206 -32.68 4.72 -11.45
N TYR A 207 -33.02 3.70 -12.22
CA TYR A 207 -32.31 2.44 -12.23
C TYR A 207 -30.80 2.68 -12.34
N GLU A 208 -30.35 3.53 -13.28
CA GLU A 208 -28.95 3.93 -13.54
C GLU A 208 -28.22 4.68 -12.43
N GLU A 209 -28.95 5.35 -11.55
CA GLU A 209 -28.35 6.19 -10.50
C GLU A 209 -27.90 5.38 -9.28
N VAL A 210 -28.26 4.10 -9.21
CA VAL A 210 -28.08 3.27 -8.02
C VAL A 210 -26.75 2.52 -8.09
N THR A 211 -25.80 2.83 -7.21
CA THR A 211 -24.39 2.44 -7.38
C THR A 211 -24.05 0.99 -7.03
N PHE A 212 -24.94 0.21 -6.41
CA PHE A 212 -24.69 -1.22 -6.14
C PHE A 212 -25.04 -2.14 -7.33
N LYS A 213 -25.22 -1.59 -8.54
CA LYS A 213 -25.47 -2.40 -9.75
C LYS A 213 -24.42 -3.50 -9.88
N ARG A 214 -24.87 -4.74 -9.66
CA ARG A 214 -24.09 -5.98 -9.54
C ARG A 214 -23.32 -6.12 -8.22
N SER A 215 -24.00 -6.73 -7.25
CA SER A 215 -23.40 -7.86 -6.56
C SER A 215 -24.35 -9.05 -6.64
N ARG A 216 -24.30 -9.78 -7.76
CA ARG A 216 -24.30 -11.24 -7.57
C ARG A 216 -23.06 -11.49 -6.74
N VAL A 217 -23.20 -12.27 -5.66
CA VAL A 217 -22.08 -12.77 -4.86
C VAL A 217 -20.93 -13.04 -5.81
N LYS A 218 -19.92 -12.17 -5.77
CA LYS A 218 -18.65 -12.50 -6.38
C LYS A 218 -18.15 -13.64 -5.52
N GLU A 219 -17.90 -14.77 -6.17
CA GLU A 219 -16.79 -15.65 -5.81
C GLU A 219 -15.72 -14.83 -5.10
N THR A 220 -15.12 -15.32 -4.00
CA THR A 220 -14.00 -14.58 -3.42
C THR A 220 -12.94 -14.48 -4.52
N ILE A 221 -12.80 -13.28 -5.08
CA ILE A 221 -11.86 -13.04 -6.17
C ILE A 221 -10.53 -12.80 -5.50
N LYS A 222 -9.56 -13.59 -5.94
CA LYS A 222 -8.19 -13.42 -5.48
C LYS A 222 -7.67 -12.09 -6.02
N ASP A 223 -7.07 -11.29 -5.14
CA ASP A 223 -6.43 -10.02 -5.53
C ASP A 223 -5.50 -10.27 -6.73
N ILE A 224 -5.68 -9.51 -7.82
CA ILE A 224 -4.78 -9.60 -8.96
C ILE A 224 -3.41 -9.04 -8.59
N PRO A 225 -2.35 -9.48 -9.30
CA PRO A 225 -0.99 -9.14 -8.93
C PRO A 225 -0.66 -7.71 -9.36
N GLY A 226 -0.85 -6.73 -8.46
CA GLY A 226 -0.89 -5.29 -8.78
C GLY A 226 0.12 -4.78 -9.82
N ILE A 227 1.36 -4.47 -9.41
CA ILE A 227 2.42 -4.03 -10.34
C ILE A 227 3.37 -5.19 -10.58
N THR A 228 3.17 -5.90 -11.70
CA THR A 228 3.83 -7.18 -12.02
C THR A 228 4.40 -7.17 -13.43
N ILE A 229 5.71 -7.38 -13.56
CA ILE A 229 6.46 -7.24 -14.81
C ILE A 229 7.24 -8.54 -15.08
N GLY A 230 6.98 -9.19 -16.21
CA GLY A 230 7.60 -10.45 -16.62
C GLY A 230 8.99 -10.27 -17.25
N GLY A 231 9.21 -9.15 -17.94
CA GLY A 231 10.52 -8.74 -18.43
C GLY A 231 11.26 -7.84 -17.45
N ASN A 232 12.01 -6.87 -17.98
CA ASN A 232 12.73 -5.88 -17.19
C ASN A 232 11.88 -4.63 -16.92
N MET A 233 12.15 -3.97 -15.80
CA MET A 233 11.70 -2.60 -15.56
C MET A 233 12.85 -1.65 -15.86
N LYS A 234 12.66 -0.70 -16.76
CA LYS A 234 13.68 0.28 -17.16
C LYS A 234 13.15 1.69 -16.93
N VAL A 235 13.89 2.49 -16.18
CA VAL A 235 13.61 3.92 -16.01
C VAL A 235 14.76 4.69 -16.65
N GLU A 236 14.45 5.44 -17.69
CA GLU A 236 15.39 6.21 -18.51
C GLU A 236 15.06 7.70 -18.44
N GLY A 237 15.69 8.41 -17.49
CA GLY A 237 15.63 9.86 -17.39
C GLY A 237 14.36 10.47 -16.79
N SER A 238 13.40 9.65 -16.37
CA SER A 238 12.16 10.11 -15.75
C SER A 238 12.20 10.08 -14.22
N ASP A 239 11.45 11.00 -13.60
CA ASP A 239 11.09 10.88 -12.19
C ASP A 239 9.99 9.82 -12.04
N LEU A 240 10.08 8.98 -11.01
CA LEU A 240 9.15 7.88 -10.79
C LEU A 240 8.71 7.84 -9.32
N ASN A 241 7.40 7.76 -9.10
CA ASN A 241 6.82 7.47 -7.78
C ASN A 241 5.86 6.29 -7.92
N ILE A 242 6.12 5.22 -7.18
CA ILE A 242 5.27 4.03 -7.15
C ILE A 242 4.72 3.82 -5.74
N LYS A 243 3.40 3.67 -5.65
CA LYS A 243 2.68 3.19 -4.46
C LYS A 243 2.09 1.83 -4.76
N GLY A 244 2.28 0.89 -3.85
CA GLY A 244 2.02 -0.53 -4.07
C GLY A 244 3.31 -1.33 -4.28
N ASP A 245 3.25 -2.61 -3.93
CA ASP A 245 4.37 -3.52 -4.07
C ASP A 245 4.68 -3.75 -5.56
N VAL A 246 5.98 -3.89 -5.89
CA VAL A 246 6.45 -4.05 -7.28
C VAL A 246 7.17 -5.38 -7.42
N PHE A 247 6.70 -6.22 -8.34
CA PHE A 247 7.37 -7.45 -8.72
C PHE A 247 7.92 -7.39 -10.15
N VAL A 248 9.22 -7.69 -10.32
CA VAL A 248 9.91 -7.73 -11.61
C VAL A 248 10.65 -9.04 -11.79
N GLN A 249 10.12 -9.93 -12.63
CA GLN A 249 10.76 -11.21 -12.92
C GLN A 249 12.14 -11.00 -13.56
N GLY A 250 12.27 -10.11 -14.55
CA GLY A 250 13.49 -9.95 -15.32
C GLY A 250 13.67 -11.05 -16.37
N ASN A 251 14.43 -10.74 -17.41
CA ASN A 251 14.80 -11.69 -18.45
C ASN A 251 15.84 -12.69 -17.93
N ASP A 252 15.68 -13.97 -18.30
CA ASP A 252 16.66 -15.01 -18.00
C ASP A 252 18.01 -14.68 -18.66
N ILE A 253 19.08 -14.70 -17.85
CA ILE A 253 20.46 -14.42 -18.29
C ILE A 253 21.23 -15.75 -18.53
N SER A 254 20.53 -16.88 -18.58
CA SER A 254 21.12 -18.23 -18.58
C SER A 254 21.90 -18.58 -19.86
N ASP A 255 21.69 -17.87 -20.97
CA ASP A 255 22.33 -18.12 -22.28
C ASP A 255 23.61 -17.29 -22.54
N LEU A 256 24.20 -16.66 -21.52
CA LEU A 256 25.44 -15.91 -21.73
C LEU A 256 26.61 -16.85 -22.08
N ALA A 257 26.97 -16.83 -23.37
CA ALA A 257 28.23 -17.32 -23.89
C ALA A 257 29.39 -16.88 -22.98
N MET A 258 30.33 -17.79 -22.73
CA MET A 258 31.31 -17.74 -21.63
C MET A 258 32.22 -16.51 -21.58
N GLU A 259 32.25 -15.68 -22.63
CA GLU A 259 33.27 -14.64 -22.83
C GLU A 259 32.98 -13.29 -22.13
N ASN A 260 31.83 -13.10 -21.46
CA ASN A 260 31.47 -11.79 -20.85
C ASN A 260 30.67 -11.89 -19.52
N ARG A 261 30.98 -12.87 -18.67
CA ARG A 261 30.13 -13.18 -17.48
C ARG A 261 30.24 -12.19 -16.32
N THR A 262 31.36 -11.49 -16.18
CA THR A 262 31.68 -10.72 -14.97
C THR A 262 30.68 -9.60 -14.68
N TYR A 263 30.23 -8.89 -15.71
CA TYR A 263 29.30 -7.75 -15.56
C TYR A 263 27.90 -8.00 -16.13
N LYS A 264 27.75 -8.87 -17.14
CA LYS A 264 26.45 -9.14 -17.75
C LYS A 264 25.42 -9.80 -16.83
N LYS A 265 25.85 -10.38 -15.69
CA LYS A 265 24.92 -10.87 -14.66
C LYS A 265 24.05 -9.76 -14.05
N TYR A 266 24.40 -8.49 -14.29
CA TYR A 266 23.69 -7.30 -13.81
C TYR A 266 22.79 -6.62 -14.87
N ASP A 267 22.61 -7.22 -16.06
CA ASP A 267 21.88 -6.65 -17.21
C ASP A 267 20.35 -6.83 -17.18
N SER A 268 19.81 -7.49 -16.16
CA SER A 268 18.40 -7.88 -16.09
C SER A 268 17.77 -7.56 -14.75
N GLY A 269 16.45 -7.40 -14.72
CA GLY A 269 15.68 -7.00 -13.54
C GLY A 269 15.21 -5.54 -13.61
N ILE A 270 15.55 -4.75 -12.59
CA ILE A 270 15.19 -3.34 -12.47
C ILE A 270 16.42 -2.50 -12.80
N ILE A 271 16.33 -1.63 -13.82
CA ILE A 271 17.43 -0.81 -14.31
C ILE A 271 17.03 0.66 -14.23
N LEU A 272 17.73 1.41 -13.39
CA LEU A 272 17.46 2.81 -13.10
C LEU A 272 18.62 3.66 -13.61
N ASP A 273 18.41 4.37 -14.72
CA ASP A 273 19.45 5.20 -15.34
C ASP A 273 18.91 6.57 -15.75
N ASN A 274 19.75 7.58 -15.57
CA ASN A 274 19.50 8.92 -16.06
C ASN A 274 20.78 9.49 -16.70
N SER A 275 21.30 8.76 -17.68
CA SER A 275 22.39 9.23 -18.54
C SER A 275 22.01 10.42 -19.44
N LYS A 276 20.70 10.69 -19.62
CA LYS A 276 20.16 11.64 -20.61
C LYS A 276 19.74 12.99 -20.02
N SER A 277 19.72 13.18 -18.70
CA SER A 277 19.29 14.45 -18.08
C SER A 277 19.94 14.70 -16.70
N SER A 278 19.51 15.77 -16.00
CA SER A 278 19.87 16.02 -14.60
C SER A 278 19.27 14.99 -13.65
N GLN A 279 19.84 14.82 -12.45
CA GLN A 279 19.46 13.82 -11.45
C GLN A 279 17.94 13.56 -11.34
N SER A 280 17.51 12.29 -11.47
CA SER A 280 16.10 11.88 -11.30
C SER A 280 15.82 11.29 -9.93
N ASN A 281 14.59 11.46 -9.45
CA ASN A 281 14.13 10.89 -8.19
C ASN A 281 13.20 9.71 -8.45
N ILE A 282 13.53 8.58 -7.83
CA ILE A 282 12.82 7.31 -7.99
C ILE A 282 12.41 6.82 -6.61
N ASN A 283 11.11 6.85 -6.33
CA ASN A 283 10.54 6.52 -5.04
C ASN A 283 9.64 5.29 -5.17
N PHE A 284 9.96 4.25 -4.41
CA PHE A 284 9.08 3.11 -4.16
C PHE A 284 8.55 3.25 -2.74
N ASP A 285 7.25 3.50 -2.58
CA ASP A 285 6.62 3.71 -1.27
C ASP A 285 6.38 2.39 -0.52
N ASN A 286 6.52 1.26 -1.21
CA ASN A 286 6.25 -0.09 -0.73
C ASN A 286 7.42 -1.03 -1.08
N SER A 287 7.23 -2.34 -0.90
CA SER A 287 8.30 -3.33 -1.11
C SER A 287 8.55 -3.58 -2.58
N VAL A 288 9.79 -3.96 -2.89
CA VAL A 288 10.26 -4.23 -4.25
C VAL A 288 10.90 -5.60 -4.32
N TYR A 289 10.53 -6.35 -5.35
CA TYR A 289 10.97 -7.71 -5.56
C TYR A 289 11.49 -7.88 -6.99
N THR A 290 12.67 -8.47 -7.16
CA THR A 290 13.13 -8.90 -8.48
C THR A 290 13.91 -10.21 -8.45
N ARG A 291 13.73 -11.07 -9.46
CA ARG A 291 14.52 -12.31 -9.56
C ARG A 291 15.93 -12.08 -10.10
N GLN A 292 16.18 -10.88 -10.63
CA GLN A 292 17.46 -10.54 -11.23
C GLN A 292 18.08 -9.38 -10.41
N THR A 293 18.64 -8.40 -11.08
CA THR A 293 19.41 -7.34 -10.43
C THR A 293 18.56 -6.09 -10.22
N PHE A 294 18.65 -5.51 -9.03
CA PHE A 294 18.29 -4.11 -8.79
C PHE A 294 19.50 -3.25 -9.12
N ASN A 295 19.50 -2.60 -10.30
CA ASN A 295 20.64 -1.91 -10.87
C ASN A 295 20.46 -0.38 -10.80
N ILE A 296 21.39 0.28 -10.10
CA ILE A 296 21.47 1.73 -9.94
C ILE A 296 22.60 2.24 -10.84
N GLN A 297 22.20 2.92 -11.92
CA GLN A 297 23.12 3.54 -12.88
C GLN A 297 23.23 5.04 -12.64
N ASN A 298 23.36 5.87 -13.67
CA ASN A 298 23.85 7.25 -13.53
C ASN A 298 22.77 8.23 -13.07
N ASN A 299 23.17 9.19 -12.24
CA ASN A 299 22.36 10.35 -11.85
C ASN A 299 20.96 9.98 -11.33
N VAL A 300 20.84 8.93 -10.53
CA VAL A 300 19.55 8.54 -9.92
C VAL A 300 19.60 8.68 -8.41
N ASN A 301 18.53 9.19 -7.82
CA ASN A 301 18.29 9.21 -6.39
C ASN A 301 17.13 8.26 -6.07
N VAL A 302 17.45 7.11 -5.52
CA VAL A 302 16.51 6.00 -5.31
C VAL A 302 16.18 5.89 -3.83
N ASN A 303 14.90 5.88 -3.51
CA ASN A 303 14.39 5.67 -2.16
C ASN A 303 13.36 4.54 -2.16
N VAL A 304 13.56 3.54 -1.31
CA VAL A 304 12.63 2.42 -1.12
C VAL A 304 12.14 2.46 0.33
N ASN A 305 10.82 2.65 0.52
CA ASN A 305 10.17 2.75 1.84
C ASN A 305 9.62 1.41 2.35
N GLY A 306 9.69 0.33 1.55
CA GLY A 306 9.46 -1.06 1.97
C GLY A 306 10.73 -1.91 1.96
N ASP A 307 10.57 -3.23 1.96
CA ASP A 307 11.69 -4.18 1.85
C ASP A 307 12.16 -4.32 0.40
N LEU A 308 13.42 -4.70 0.20
CA LEU A 308 13.98 -5.00 -1.12
C LEU A 308 14.52 -6.43 -1.16
N TYR A 309 13.97 -7.25 -2.06
CA TYR A 309 14.47 -8.58 -2.38
C TYR A 309 14.95 -8.60 -3.82
N ALA A 310 16.20 -8.98 -4.03
CA ALA A 310 16.78 -9.08 -5.35
C ALA A 310 17.79 -10.23 -5.41
N LYS A 311 18.10 -10.73 -6.61
CA LYS A 311 19.26 -11.60 -6.76
C LYS A 311 20.55 -10.83 -6.52
N ASN A 312 20.69 -9.65 -7.13
CA ASN A 312 21.82 -8.76 -6.87
C ASN A 312 21.33 -7.33 -6.60
N LEU A 313 22.10 -6.57 -5.82
CA LEU A 313 22.08 -5.10 -5.85
C LEU A 313 23.36 -4.63 -6.52
N TYR A 314 23.26 -3.88 -7.60
CA TYR A 314 24.42 -3.38 -8.33
C TYR A 314 24.36 -1.88 -8.50
N ALA A 315 25.39 -1.18 -8.04
CA ALA A 315 25.62 0.21 -8.40
C ALA A 315 26.79 0.27 -9.38
N GLY A 316 26.48 0.20 -10.67
CA GLY A 316 27.48 0.19 -11.73
C GLY A 316 26.86 0.03 -13.10
N ASN A 317 27.66 0.25 -14.13
CA ASN A 317 27.24 -0.03 -15.49
C ASN A 317 27.74 -1.43 -15.88
N PRO A 318 26.85 -2.31 -16.38
CA PRO A 318 27.22 -3.66 -16.80
C PRO A 318 28.09 -3.70 -18.07
N GLU A 319 28.27 -2.58 -18.76
CA GLU A 319 29.28 -2.43 -19.81
C GLU A 319 30.70 -2.43 -19.21
N ASP A 320 31.61 -3.18 -19.85
CA ASP A 320 32.98 -3.26 -19.39
C ASP A 320 33.70 -1.89 -19.47
N GLY A 321 34.56 -1.61 -18.50
CA GLY A 321 35.26 -0.32 -18.36
C GLY A 321 34.39 0.87 -17.92
N SER A 322 33.06 0.74 -17.97
CA SER A 322 32.12 1.78 -17.57
C SER A 322 31.91 1.83 -16.05
N LYS A 323 31.69 3.02 -15.50
CA LYS A 323 31.32 3.26 -14.10
C LYS A 323 30.05 4.09 -14.04
N THR A 324 29.23 3.80 -13.04
CA THR A 324 28.12 4.67 -12.67
C THR A 324 28.63 5.94 -11.98
N THR A 325 27.93 7.06 -12.14
CA THR A 325 28.26 8.31 -11.43
C THR A 325 27.06 8.99 -10.79
N ASN A 326 27.31 9.71 -9.68
CA ASN A 326 26.39 10.67 -9.03
C ASN A 326 25.03 10.09 -8.61
N SER A 327 25.05 8.91 -8.00
CA SER A 327 23.81 8.20 -7.64
C SER A 327 23.68 7.95 -6.15
N LYS A 328 22.45 7.85 -5.69
CA LYS A 328 22.13 7.58 -4.29
C LYS A 328 21.09 6.49 -4.20
N PHE A 329 21.25 5.60 -3.23
CA PHE A 329 20.26 4.62 -2.86
C PHE A 329 20.06 4.63 -1.36
N LYS A 330 18.79 4.66 -0.95
CA LYS A 330 18.40 4.57 0.44
C LYS A 330 17.25 3.60 0.62
N LEU A 331 17.44 2.64 1.52
CA LEU A 331 16.35 1.89 2.12
C LEU A 331 15.88 2.66 3.37
N SER A 332 14.68 3.20 3.31
CA SER A 332 14.09 4.05 4.35
C SER A 332 13.43 3.23 5.46
N ASN A 333 13.27 3.80 6.66
CA ASN A 333 12.71 3.16 7.87
C ASN A 333 13.57 2.05 8.52
N ASP A 334 13.61 2.02 9.85
CA ASP A 334 14.58 1.23 10.63
C ASP A 334 14.40 -0.29 10.54
N ASN A 335 13.18 -0.76 10.24
CA ASN A 335 12.86 -2.19 10.17
C ASN A 335 13.04 -2.78 8.77
N ASN A 336 13.32 -1.96 7.75
CA ASN A 336 13.34 -2.45 6.38
C ASN A 336 14.60 -3.26 6.10
N LYS A 337 14.45 -4.32 5.29
CA LYS A 337 15.52 -5.28 4.97
C LYS A 337 15.88 -5.27 3.49
N LEU A 338 17.19 -5.36 3.24
CA LEU A 338 17.75 -5.71 1.94
C LEU A 338 18.15 -7.19 1.98
N VAL A 339 17.49 -8.02 1.19
CA VAL A 339 17.73 -9.47 1.13
C VAL A 339 18.23 -9.85 -0.26
N LEU A 340 19.43 -10.42 -0.36
CA LEU A 340 20.08 -10.76 -1.62
C LEU A 340 20.48 -12.24 -1.73
N ASP A 341 20.02 -12.91 -2.78
CA ASP A 341 20.42 -14.30 -3.15
C ASP A 341 21.80 -14.37 -3.83
N ASN A 342 22.47 -13.23 -4.00
CA ASN A 342 23.82 -13.09 -4.55
C ASN A 342 24.45 -11.77 -4.08
N ASP A 343 25.31 -11.17 -4.90
CA ASP A 343 26.17 -10.06 -4.49
C ASP A 343 25.46 -8.70 -4.34
N LEU A 344 25.94 -7.91 -3.38
CA LEU A 344 25.90 -6.45 -3.42
C LEU A 344 27.22 -5.97 -4.03
N ALA A 345 27.18 -5.36 -5.21
CA ALA A 345 28.38 -4.90 -5.89
C ALA A 345 28.34 -3.40 -6.23
N ILE A 346 29.48 -2.73 -6.06
CA ILE A 346 29.65 -1.30 -6.37
C ILE A 346 30.84 -1.14 -7.33
N LYS A 347 30.57 -0.54 -8.49
CA LYS A 347 31.53 -0.08 -9.50
C LYS A 347 31.11 1.31 -9.99
N ALA A 348 31.35 2.31 -9.17
CA ALA A 348 30.81 3.65 -9.33
C ALA A 348 31.77 4.74 -8.83
N ASN A 349 31.42 6.00 -9.08
CA ASN A 349 32.08 7.17 -8.51
C ASN A 349 31.03 8.19 -8.05
N ASN A 350 31.27 8.85 -6.91
CA ASN A 350 30.29 9.74 -6.27
C ASN A 350 28.92 9.04 -6.06
N THR A 351 28.95 7.86 -5.43
CA THR A 351 27.75 7.06 -5.20
C THR A 351 27.64 6.66 -3.73
N ASP A 352 26.46 6.94 -3.15
CA ASP A 352 26.15 6.62 -1.76
C ASP A 352 25.02 5.58 -1.70
N ILE A 353 25.27 4.46 -1.02
CA ILE A 353 24.28 3.42 -0.73
C ILE A 353 24.11 3.37 0.78
N THR A 354 22.89 3.51 1.26
CA THR A 354 22.54 3.39 2.69
C THR A 354 21.43 2.38 2.86
N VAL A 355 21.70 1.35 3.65
CA VAL A 355 20.75 0.30 4.02
C VAL A 355 20.71 0.11 5.53
N ARG A 356 19.57 -0.34 6.04
CA ARG A 356 19.39 -0.53 7.48
C ARG A 356 19.84 -1.92 7.89
N ASN A 357 19.12 -2.94 7.44
CA ASN A 357 19.39 -4.35 7.70
C ASN A 357 19.80 -5.02 6.38
N PHE A 358 20.92 -5.75 6.37
CA PHE A 358 21.44 -6.44 5.19
C PHE A 358 21.50 -7.95 5.41
N TYR A 359 20.94 -8.74 4.49
CA TYR A 359 20.98 -10.19 4.53
C TYR A 359 21.43 -10.73 3.16
N GLY A 360 22.70 -11.12 3.06
CA GLY A 360 23.21 -11.92 1.95
C GLY A 360 23.00 -13.40 2.26
N ILE A 361 22.00 -14.04 1.64
CA ILE A 361 21.44 -15.32 2.09
C ILE A 361 22.01 -16.57 1.41
N SER A 362 22.80 -16.41 0.35
CA SER A 362 23.32 -17.52 -0.45
C SER A 362 24.76 -17.85 -0.07
N ASP A 363 24.98 -19.11 0.23
CA ASP A 363 26.26 -19.77 0.52
C ASP A 363 26.55 -20.91 -0.47
N LYS A 364 25.76 -21.01 -1.55
CA LYS A 364 25.80 -22.15 -2.47
C LYS A 364 27.13 -22.19 -3.23
N THR A 365 27.86 -23.29 -3.06
CA THR A 365 29.19 -23.54 -3.64
C THR A 365 29.20 -24.59 -4.76
N ASP A 366 28.04 -25.16 -5.11
CA ASP A 366 27.95 -26.39 -5.93
C ASP A 366 28.19 -26.23 -7.44
N GLU A 367 28.83 -27.26 -8.00
CA GLU A 367 29.17 -27.43 -9.43
C GLU A 367 27.98 -27.71 -10.37
N ASP A 368 26.82 -28.13 -9.84
CA ASP A 368 25.67 -28.63 -10.63
C ASP A 368 24.50 -27.64 -10.77
N SER A 369 24.51 -26.50 -10.07
CA SER A 369 23.54 -25.42 -10.30
C SER A 369 24.10 -24.43 -11.33
N GLN A 370 23.24 -23.87 -12.18
CA GLN A 370 23.65 -22.87 -13.17
C GLN A 370 24.58 -21.83 -12.51
N LYS A 371 25.79 -21.65 -13.05
CA LYS A 371 27.00 -20.98 -12.51
C LYS A 371 26.85 -19.52 -12.01
N VAL A 372 25.63 -19.04 -11.75
CA VAL A 372 25.26 -17.65 -11.44
C VAL A 372 24.91 -17.45 -9.95
N ARG A 373 24.59 -18.50 -9.16
CA ARG A 373 24.23 -18.43 -7.71
C ARG A 373 25.39 -18.75 -6.77
N LYS A 374 26.53 -18.07 -6.93
CA LYS A 374 27.81 -18.58 -6.39
C LYS A 374 28.15 -18.18 -4.95
N SER A 375 27.51 -17.14 -4.38
CA SER A 375 27.74 -16.65 -2.99
C SER A 375 27.22 -15.21 -2.82
N SER A 376 26.52 -14.90 -1.72
CA SER A 376 26.07 -13.54 -1.41
C SER A 376 27.12 -12.75 -0.64
N SER A 377 27.98 -12.02 -1.36
CA SER A 377 29.04 -11.19 -0.78
C SER A 377 28.85 -9.68 -1.04
N ILE A 378 29.63 -8.84 -0.35
CA ILE A 378 29.76 -7.42 -0.67
C ILE A 378 31.05 -7.20 -1.47
N ILE A 379 30.94 -6.59 -2.65
CA ILE A 379 32.06 -6.39 -3.58
C ILE A 379 32.20 -4.89 -3.91
N ILE A 380 33.31 -4.28 -3.51
CA ILE A 380 33.67 -2.92 -3.91
C ILE A 380 34.74 -2.99 -4.99
N ASN A 381 34.32 -2.83 -6.24
CA ASN A 381 35.19 -2.84 -7.43
C ASN A 381 35.52 -1.42 -7.91
N ASN A 382 35.87 -0.55 -6.96
CA ASN A 382 36.26 0.83 -7.23
C ASN A 382 37.78 1.00 -7.17
N TYR A 383 38.27 2.12 -7.72
CA TYR A 383 39.63 2.58 -7.52
C TYR A 383 39.69 3.46 -6.26
N LYS A 384 40.88 3.58 -5.66
CA LYS A 384 41.11 4.34 -4.43
C LYS A 384 40.64 5.80 -4.47
N ASP A 385 40.67 6.42 -5.65
CA ASP A 385 40.28 7.81 -5.85
C ASP A 385 38.76 7.99 -6.06
N ASP A 386 38.01 6.90 -6.22
CA ASP A 386 36.55 6.98 -6.37
C ASP A 386 35.89 7.27 -5.01
N THR A 387 34.99 8.25 -4.97
CA THR A 387 34.28 8.61 -3.73
C THR A 387 32.96 7.85 -3.66
N CYS A 388 33.00 6.62 -3.15
CA CYS A 388 31.80 5.84 -2.88
C CYS A 388 31.66 5.52 -1.42
N LYS A 389 30.40 5.37 -0.97
CA LYS A 389 30.10 4.99 0.41
C LYS A 389 29.00 3.95 0.44
N LEU A 390 29.22 2.87 1.17
CA LEU A 390 28.20 1.91 1.55
C LEU A 390 28.02 1.99 3.06
N THR A 391 26.83 2.35 3.53
CA THR A 391 26.52 2.38 4.97
C THR A 391 25.48 1.31 5.29
N ILE A 392 25.82 0.41 6.22
CA ILE A 392 24.88 -0.55 6.82
C ILE A 392 24.68 -0.13 8.28
N GLU A 393 23.45 0.24 8.61
CA GLU A 393 23.20 0.97 9.85
C GLU A 393 22.90 0.09 11.07
N ASN A 394 22.17 -1.01 10.91
CA ASN A 394 21.66 -1.79 12.04
C ASN A 394 22.36 -3.13 12.22
N GLU A 395 22.19 -4.03 11.25
CA GLU A 395 22.77 -5.38 11.29
C GLU A 395 23.07 -5.90 9.88
N ALA A 396 23.97 -6.88 9.81
CA ALA A 396 24.33 -7.56 8.58
C ALA A 396 24.55 -9.06 8.82
N TYR A 397 23.94 -9.90 7.99
CA TYR A 397 24.20 -11.33 7.89
C TYR A 397 24.74 -11.62 6.48
N ILE A 398 25.97 -12.12 6.37
CA ILE A 398 26.66 -12.32 5.09
C ILE A 398 27.10 -13.78 4.98
N ALA A 399 26.28 -14.58 4.30
CA ALA A 399 26.49 -16.01 4.09
C ALA A 399 27.52 -16.33 3.00
N GLY A 400 27.97 -15.33 2.25
CA GLY A 400 28.87 -15.50 1.13
C GLY A 400 30.28 -14.93 1.32
N VAL A 401 31.19 -15.41 0.47
CA VAL A 401 32.52 -14.84 0.20
C VAL A 401 32.72 -14.50 -1.29
N ALA A 402 33.56 -13.52 -1.56
CA ALA A 402 33.86 -13.07 -2.91
C ALA A 402 34.76 -14.06 -3.67
N HIS A 403 34.78 -13.94 -4.99
CA HIS A 403 35.61 -14.73 -5.88
C HIS A 403 36.49 -13.85 -6.75
N ILE A 404 37.71 -14.30 -7.02
CA ILE A 404 38.63 -13.66 -7.97
C ILE A 404 38.46 -14.34 -9.33
N ASP A 405 38.38 -13.53 -10.37
CA ASP A 405 38.29 -14.00 -11.76
C ASP A 405 39.62 -14.59 -12.22
N THR A 406 39.80 -15.88 -11.94
CA THR A 406 40.89 -16.73 -12.40
C THR A 406 40.33 -17.85 -13.26
N ASP A 407 41.19 -18.65 -13.91
CA ASP A 407 40.77 -19.74 -14.80
C ASP A 407 39.75 -20.71 -14.14
N ASN A 408 39.87 -20.91 -12.82
CA ASN A 408 38.97 -21.73 -12.01
C ASN A 408 38.12 -20.94 -10.99
N SER A 409 38.06 -19.60 -11.08
CA SER A 409 37.31 -18.74 -10.15
C SER A 409 37.70 -18.95 -8.68
N TYR A 410 38.86 -18.43 -8.26
CA TYR A 410 39.38 -18.60 -6.90
C TYR A 410 38.45 -18.03 -5.82
N GLN A 411 37.97 -18.91 -4.92
CA GLN A 411 37.17 -18.52 -3.74
C GLN A 411 38.06 -17.87 -2.67
N THR A 412 37.72 -16.64 -2.28
CA THR A 412 38.42 -15.91 -1.21
C THR A 412 37.88 -16.27 0.17
N GLY A 413 38.48 -15.70 1.22
CA GLY A 413 37.91 -15.68 2.57
C GLY A 413 37.27 -14.34 2.93
N GLU A 414 36.88 -13.52 1.95
CA GLU A 414 36.37 -12.15 2.15
C GLU A 414 34.85 -12.12 1.95
N SER A 415 34.08 -11.81 3.00
CA SER A 415 32.63 -11.51 2.89
C SER A 415 32.39 -10.05 2.47
N VAL A 416 33.35 -9.16 2.75
CA VAL A 416 33.42 -7.80 2.20
C VAL A 416 34.75 -7.65 1.47
N ALA A 417 34.71 -7.78 0.15
CA ALA A 417 35.88 -7.71 -0.70
C ALA A 417 36.04 -6.31 -1.31
N VAL A 418 37.24 -5.75 -1.19
CA VAL A 418 37.60 -4.46 -1.80
C VAL A 418 38.75 -4.69 -2.78
N LYS A 419 38.61 -4.13 -3.98
CA LYS A 419 39.61 -4.26 -5.04
C LYS A 419 41.02 -3.92 -4.55
N GLY A 420 41.93 -4.87 -4.72
CA GLY A 420 43.34 -4.75 -4.34
C GLY A 420 43.69 -5.37 -2.99
N ASN A 421 42.73 -5.62 -2.10
CA ASN A 421 43.01 -6.28 -0.82
C ASN A 421 43.35 -7.77 -0.98
N TYR A 422 42.91 -8.41 -2.07
CA TYR A 422 43.22 -9.80 -2.41
C TYR A 422 44.73 -10.08 -2.52
N ASN A 423 45.57 -9.04 -2.62
CA ASN A 423 47.03 -9.17 -2.53
C ASN A 423 47.50 -9.92 -1.27
N ALA A 424 46.69 -9.93 -0.20
CA ALA A 424 46.93 -10.74 1.00
C ALA A 424 47.17 -12.22 0.68
N TYR A 425 46.49 -12.77 -0.31
CA TYR A 425 46.60 -14.19 -0.68
C TYR A 425 47.86 -14.53 -1.48
N SER A 426 48.59 -13.52 -1.96
CA SER A 426 49.85 -13.71 -2.69
C SER A 426 51.09 -13.70 -1.78
N VAL A 427 50.90 -13.45 -0.49
CA VAL A 427 52.00 -13.30 0.48
C VAL A 427 51.74 -14.21 1.68
N PRO A 428 52.68 -15.09 2.05
CA PRO A 428 52.54 -15.89 3.25
C PRO A 428 52.66 -14.96 4.47
N VAL A 429 51.79 -15.17 5.47
CA VAL A 429 51.95 -14.55 6.79
C VAL A 429 52.83 -15.50 7.59
N ASP A 430 53.97 -15.00 8.12
CA ASP A 430 54.88 -15.78 8.96
C ASP A 430 54.10 -16.39 10.14
N ARG A 431 53.78 -17.69 10.05
CA ARG A 431 53.38 -18.49 11.20
C ARG A 431 54.62 -19.20 11.70
N SER A 432 54.97 -18.94 12.96
CA SER A 432 55.75 -19.88 13.74
C SER A 432 55.09 -21.26 13.64
N ASP A 433 55.88 -22.22 13.15
CA ASP A 433 55.73 -23.68 13.17
C ASP A 433 54.83 -24.35 12.11
N ASN A 434 55.52 -25.01 11.17
CA ASN A 434 55.17 -26.24 10.44
C ASN A 434 53.95 -26.26 9.49
N TYR A 435 54.06 -25.62 8.32
CA TYR A 435 53.44 -26.12 7.09
C TYR A 435 54.49 -26.21 5.97
N PRO A 436 54.67 -27.37 5.31
CA PRO A 436 55.64 -27.50 4.22
C PRO A 436 55.24 -26.58 3.05
N TYR A 437 56.22 -25.83 2.57
CA TYR A 437 56.15 -24.76 1.56
C TYR A 437 55.62 -25.20 0.17
N ASP A 438 55.29 -26.49 -0.01
CA ASP A 438 54.89 -27.11 -1.28
C ASP A 438 53.36 -27.24 -1.43
N ASP A 439 52.60 -27.19 -0.32
CA ASP A 439 51.12 -27.26 -0.28
C ASP A 439 50.43 -25.90 -0.03
N THR A 440 51.22 -24.82 0.08
CA THR A 440 50.74 -23.50 0.56
C THR A 440 50.08 -22.65 -0.52
N PHE A 441 50.37 -22.90 -1.80
CA PHE A 441 49.85 -22.14 -2.94
C PHE A 441 49.10 -23.04 -3.91
N ASP A 442 47.93 -22.59 -4.38
CA ASP A 442 47.17 -23.24 -5.44
C ASP A 442 47.91 -23.07 -6.78
N THR A 443 48.64 -24.11 -7.19
CA THR A 443 49.40 -24.15 -8.45
C THR A 443 48.51 -24.34 -9.68
N SER A 444 47.19 -24.54 -9.50
CA SER A 444 46.22 -24.64 -10.60
C SER A 444 45.74 -23.28 -11.12
N GLN A 445 46.04 -22.20 -10.39
CA GLN A 445 45.72 -20.83 -10.79
C GLN A 445 46.89 -20.20 -11.55
N SER A 446 46.57 -19.31 -12.49
CA SER A 446 47.54 -18.45 -13.19
C SER A 446 48.26 -17.45 -12.25
N LEU A 447 47.81 -17.32 -10.99
CA LEU A 447 48.37 -16.50 -9.91
C LEU A 447 48.77 -17.37 -8.71
N GLN A 448 49.91 -17.07 -8.05
CA GLN A 448 50.29 -17.74 -6.80
C GLN A 448 49.40 -17.25 -5.64
N LEU A 449 48.35 -18.02 -5.33
CA LEU A 449 47.37 -17.71 -4.29
C LEU A 449 47.34 -18.81 -3.23
N ILE A 450 47.13 -18.44 -1.96
CA ILE A 450 47.15 -19.41 -0.86
C ILE A 450 46.03 -20.45 -0.97
N ASN A 451 46.36 -21.72 -0.71
CA ASN A 451 45.37 -22.79 -0.64
C ASN A 451 44.74 -22.87 0.76
N GLY A 452 43.47 -23.29 0.85
CA GLY A 452 42.75 -23.44 2.12
C GLY A 452 41.24 -23.32 2.00
N ASP A 453 40.53 -23.72 3.06
CA ASP A 453 39.09 -23.48 3.20
C ASP A 453 38.77 -21.99 3.51
N VAL A 454 37.48 -21.64 3.50
CA VAL A 454 37.02 -20.26 3.72
C VAL A 454 37.48 -19.71 5.08
N GLU A 455 37.43 -20.51 6.14
CA GLU A 455 37.82 -20.10 7.49
C GLU A 455 39.33 -19.80 7.57
N GLN A 456 40.14 -20.68 7.00
CA GLN A 456 41.59 -20.52 6.91
C GLN A 456 41.97 -19.28 6.11
N LYS A 457 41.32 -19.05 4.96
CA LYS A 457 41.53 -17.88 4.10
C LYS A 457 41.07 -16.58 4.77
N ALA A 458 39.96 -16.59 5.50
CA ALA A 458 39.47 -15.43 6.26
C ALA A 458 40.47 -15.04 7.37
N LYS A 459 40.92 -16.05 8.13
CA LYS A 459 41.94 -15.85 9.17
C LYS A 459 43.25 -15.34 8.58
N HIS A 460 43.70 -15.89 7.46
CA HIS A 460 44.90 -15.40 6.76
C HIS A 460 44.76 -13.93 6.36
N PHE A 461 43.63 -13.55 5.75
CA PHE A 461 43.36 -12.18 5.35
C PHE A 461 43.39 -11.21 6.54
N TYR A 462 42.72 -11.56 7.64
CA TYR A 462 42.74 -10.79 8.88
C TYR A 462 44.18 -10.62 9.43
N GLU A 463 44.92 -11.72 9.57
CA GLU A 463 46.29 -11.71 10.09
C GLU A 463 47.25 -10.88 9.22
N TYR A 464 47.06 -10.90 7.90
CA TYR A 464 47.86 -10.12 6.98
C TYR A 464 47.63 -8.60 7.11
N TRP A 465 46.37 -8.18 7.32
CA TRP A 465 45.99 -6.77 7.30
C TRP A 465 45.88 -6.11 8.68
N LYS A 466 45.72 -6.86 9.77
CA LYS A 466 45.49 -6.31 11.12
C LYS A 466 46.55 -5.30 11.59
N ASP A 467 47.79 -5.46 11.13
CA ASP A 467 48.92 -4.57 11.48
C ASP A 467 49.21 -3.52 10.40
N LYS A 468 48.48 -3.54 9.28
CA LYS A 468 48.65 -2.68 8.09
C LYS A 468 47.49 -1.70 7.95
N LEU A 469 47.26 -0.89 8.98
CA LEU A 469 46.09 0.00 9.06
C LEU A 469 46.35 1.46 8.60
N SER A 470 47.63 1.81 8.35
CA SER A 470 48.08 3.15 7.96
C SER A 470 49.29 3.10 7.01
N GLY A 471 49.56 4.19 6.28
CA GLY A 471 50.62 4.27 5.26
C GLY A 471 50.17 3.83 3.86
N ASP A 472 51.13 3.74 2.92
CA ASP A 472 50.87 3.46 1.49
C ASP A 472 50.42 2.01 1.23
N ASN A 473 50.83 1.09 2.12
CA ASN A 473 50.47 -0.34 2.08
C ASN A 473 49.41 -0.69 3.13
N LYS A 474 48.43 0.20 3.33
CA LYS A 474 47.30 -0.02 4.24
C LYS A 474 46.16 -0.78 3.56
N VAL A 475 45.36 -1.47 4.38
CA VAL A 475 44.07 -2.02 3.96
C VAL A 475 43.16 -0.92 3.41
N ASP A 476 42.45 -1.23 2.33
CA ASP A 476 41.40 -0.38 1.77
C ASP A 476 40.03 -0.83 2.27
N CYS A 477 39.25 0.09 2.83
CA CYS A 477 37.89 -0.20 3.30
C CYS A 477 36.82 0.09 2.23
N GLY A 478 37.20 0.66 1.08
CA GLY A 478 36.29 0.90 -0.05
C GLY A 478 35.10 1.82 0.26
N GLY A 479 35.15 2.57 1.36
CA GLY A 479 34.03 3.39 1.86
C GLY A 479 32.89 2.60 2.51
N VAL A 480 33.09 1.32 2.83
CA VAL A 480 32.10 0.49 3.55
C VAL A 480 32.10 0.87 5.02
N VAL A 481 30.94 1.15 5.60
CA VAL A 481 30.77 1.52 7.01
C VAL A 481 29.66 0.66 7.61
N PHE A 482 30.01 -0.09 8.65
CA PHE A 482 29.03 -0.69 9.55
C PHE A 482 28.91 0.18 10.80
N ASN A 483 27.73 0.75 11.05
CA ASN A 483 27.52 1.58 12.24
C ASN A 483 27.57 0.75 13.53
N ASN A 484 27.09 -0.50 13.47
CA ASN A 484 27.03 -1.43 14.59
C ASN A 484 27.84 -2.69 14.28
N ILE A 485 29.17 -2.60 14.33
CA ILE A 485 30.06 -3.72 13.96
C ILE A 485 29.84 -5.00 14.79
N GLN A 486 29.28 -4.88 15.99
CA GLN A 486 28.97 -6.04 16.85
C GLN A 486 27.77 -6.86 16.36
N ASN A 487 26.93 -6.26 15.50
CA ASN A 487 25.75 -6.91 14.88
C ASN A 487 26.04 -7.32 13.44
N VAL A 488 27.32 -7.52 13.10
CA VAL A 488 27.74 -8.01 11.79
C VAL A 488 28.16 -9.46 11.96
N HIS A 489 27.43 -10.32 11.27
CA HIS A 489 27.63 -11.76 11.25
C HIS A 489 28.05 -12.19 9.85
N SER A 490 29.23 -12.79 9.71
CA SER A 490 29.78 -13.16 8.40
C SER A 490 30.63 -14.41 8.45
N ILE A 491 30.51 -15.25 7.42
CA ILE A 491 31.32 -16.48 7.29
C ILE A 491 32.78 -16.20 6.90
N GLY A 492 33.05 -15.05 6.29
CA GLY A 492 34.38 -14.59 5.90
C GLY A 492 34.80 -13.30 6.61
N ALA A 493 36.03 -12.88 6.36
CA ALA A 493 36.59 -11.63 6.85
C ALA A 493 35.91 -10.42 6.21
N ILE A 494 35.88 -9.31 6.95
CA ILE A 494 35.27 -8.05 6.50
C ILE A 494 36.20 -6.86 6.69
N VAL A 495 35.97 -5.83 5.89
CA VAL A 495 36.59 -4.51 6.07
C VAL A 495 35.53 -3.44 6.33
N SER A 496 35.87 -2.43 7.13
CA SER A 496 34.98 -1.35 7.53
C SER A 496 35.76 -0.06 7.77
N ASP A 497 35.32 1.07 7.25
CA ASP A 497 35.98 2.37 7.45
C ASP A 497 35.69 2.98 8.86
N ASN A 498 35.07 2.19 9.73
CA ASN A 498 34.88 2.50 11.16
C ASN A 498 35.52 1.40 12.02
N GLY A 499 36.23 1.79 13.10
CA GLY A 499 36.87 0.87 14.05
C GLY A 499 38.24 0.33 13.62
N SER A 500 38.46 -0.98 13.81
CA SER A 500 39.75 -1.68 13.59
C SER A 500 40.10 -1.89 12.11
N LYS A 501 39.23 -1.44 11.21
CA LYS A 501 39.30 -1.55 9.75
C LYS A 501 39.20 -2.93 9.14
N VAL A 502 39.65 -3.97 9.84
CA VAL A 502 39.58 -5.37 9.41
C VAL A 502 39.12 -6.24 10.56
N TYR A 503 38.25 -7.19 10.25
CA TYR A 503 37.70 -8.15 11.20
C TYR A 503 37.75 -9.54 10.58
N ASN A 504 38.00 -10.55 11.41
CA ASN A 504 37.90 -11.94 10.99
C ASN A 504 36.43 -12.36 10.85
N ALA A 505 36.17 -13.55 10.32
CA ALA A 505 34.85 -14.17 10.35
C ALA A 505 34.28 -14.18 11.78
N ASN A 506 33.00 -13.87 11.91
CA ASN A 506 32.32 -13.74 13.19
C ASN A 506 30.86 -14.16 13.04
N PHE A 507 30.49 -15.34 13.51
CA PHE A 507 29.10 -15.78 13.55
C PHE A 507 28.92 -16.87 14.61
N ASP A 508 27.71 -16.94 15.16
CA ASP A 508 27.26 -18.07 15.96
C ASP A 508 26.45 -18.99 15.06
N LEU A 509 26.90 -20.23 14.82
CA LEU A 509 26.37 -21.10 13.77
C LEU A 509 24.84 -21.33 13.90
N GLU A 510 24.35 -21.61 15.11
CA GLU A 510 22.93 -21.94 15.33
C GLU A 510 22.03 -20.72 15.08
N ASN A 511 22.38 -19.56 15.63
CA ASN A 511 21.62 -18.33 15.42
C ASN A 511 21.73 -17.85 13.95
N PHE A 512 22.92 -17.94 13.36
CA PHE A 512 23.19 -17.51 11.99
C PHE A 512 22.34 -18.28 10.97
N GLU A 513 22.35 -19.61 11.03
CA GLU A 513 21.54 -20.44 10.12
C GLU A 513 20.04 -20.24 10.35
N SER A 514 19.60 -20.09 11.61
CA SER A 514 18.19 -19.83 11.92
C SER A 514 17.68 -18.55 11.24
N VAL A 515 18.42 -17.44 11.39
CA VAL A 515 18.07 -16.16 10.75
C VAL A 515 18.12 -16.26 9.23
N LEU A 516 19.15 -16.91 8.67
CA LEU A 516 19.27 -17.05 7.22
C LEU A 516 18.15 -17.90 6.63
N ASN A 517 17.78 -19.01 7.28
CA ASN A 517 16.70 -19.89 6.80
C ASN A 517 15.35 -19.16 6.77
N GLU A 518 15.05 -18.36 7.80
CA GLU A 518 13.86 -17.50 7.79
C GLU A 518 13.88 -16.54 6.58
N LYS A 519 15.03 -15.92 6.27
CA LYS A 519 15.14 -15.01 5.12
C LYS A 519 15.12 -15.73 3.78
N ARG A 520 15.64 -16.96 3.70
CA ARG A 520 15.60 -17.82 2.50
C ARG A 520 14.16 -18.24 2.18
N GLU A 521 13.38 -18.62 3.19
CA GLU A 521 11.95 -18.92 3.06
C GLU A 521 11.15 -17.71 2.59
N ASP A 522 11.36 -16.55 3.23
CA ASP A 522 10.70 -15.30 2.84
C ASP A 522 11.08 -14.88 1.41
N TYR A 523 12.37 -15.00 1.05
CA TYR A 523 12.83 -14.76 -0.32
C TYR A 523 12.13 -15.70 -1.32
N ALA A 524 12.05 -17.00 -1.03
CA ALA A 524 11.39 -17.95 -1.92
C ALA A 524 9.89 -17.62 -2.09
N ASN A 525 9.19 -17.27 -1.01
CA ASN A 525 7.79 -16.88 -1.08
C ASN A 525 7.60 -15.60 -1.92
N LYS A 526 8.34 -14.53 -1.60
CA LYS A 526 8.19 -13.23 -2.28
C LYS A 526 8.70 -13.24 -3.72
N VAL A 527 9.82 -13.91 -4.00
CA VAL A 527 10.53 -13.81 -5.29
C VAL A 527 10.21 -14.99 -6.22
N TYR A 528 10.13 -16.22 -5.72
CA TYR A 528 9.87 -17.40 -6.56
C TYR A 528 8.38 -17.73 -6.68
N LYS A 529 7.60 -17.50 -5.61
CA LYS A 529 6.14 -17.70 -5.61
C LYS A 529 5.33 -16.42 -5.84
N MET A 530 6.02 -15.27 -5.94
CA MET A 530 5.43 -13.94 -6.17
C MET A 530 4.41 -13.52 -5.10
N ASP A 531 4.53 -14.05 -3.88
CA ASP A 531 3.59 -13.79 -2.77
C ASP A 531 2.13 -14.17 -3.08
N PHE A 532 1.89 -14.99 -4.11
CA PHE A 532 0.54 -15.38 -4.53
C PHE A 532 -0.03 -16.59 -3.79
N ASP A 533 0.78 -17.32 -3.01
CA ASP A 533 0.37 -18.59 -2.38
C ASP A 533 0.24 -18.48 -0.86
N ASN A 534 -0.40 -17.40 -0.39
CA ASN A 534 -0.63 -17.11 1.03
C ASN A 534 -1.47 -18.17 1.78
N GLU A 535 -2.07 -19.15 1.09
CA GLU A 535 -2.89 -20.19 1.73
C GLU A 535 -2.06 -21.35 2.29
N SER A 536 -0.86 -21.60 1.75
CA SER A 536 0.05 -22.58 2.35
C SER A 536 1.01 -21.88 3.32
N LYS A 537 0.65 -21.82 4.60
CA LYS A 537 1.60 -21.46 5.69
C LYS A 537 2.77 -22.45 5.85
N ASN A 538 2.96 -23.38 4.91
CA ASN A 538 4.06 -24.32 4.81
C ASN A 538 5.01 -23.83 3.69
N HIS A 539 5.55 -22.62 3.83
CA HIS A 539 6.77 -22.28 3.10
C HIS A 539 7.90 -23.02 3.80
N ASP A 540 8.60 -23.88 3.07
CA ASP A 540 9.71 -24.68 3.59
C ASP A 540 10.99 -24.22 2.89
N LEU A 541 12.13 -24.34 3.55
CA LEU A 541 13.46 -24.10 3.00
C LEU A 541 13.67 -24.86 1.67
N GLN A 542 12.98 -25.98 1.48
CA GLN A 542 12.92 -26.73 0.22
C GLN A 542 12.48 -25.89 -0.98
N ASP A 543 11.64 -24.86 -0.80
CA ASP A 543 11.22 -23.96 -1.88
C ASP A 543 12.39 -23.08 -2.37
N TYR A 544 13.29 -22.70 -1.47
CA TYR A 544 14.53 -22.00 -1.80
C TYR A 544 15.59 -22.93 -2.41
N ASP A 545 15.64 -24.17 -1.91
CA ASP A 545 16.59 -25.20 -2.37
C ASP A 545 16.21 -25.86 -3.68
N GLY A 546 14.91 -25.96 -3.98
CA GLY A 546 14.34 -26.48 -5.23
C GLY A 546 14.68 -25.66 -6.49
N THR A 547 15.43 -24.57 -6.33
CA THR A 547 16.01 -23.69 -7.37
C THR A 547 15.01 -22.79 -8.13
N GLU A 548 15.55 -21.74 -8.77
CA GLU A 548 14.84 -20.82 -9.69
C GLU A 548 14.05 -21.56 -10.79
N LEU A 549 14.40 -22.82 -11.10
CA LEU A 549 13.71 -23.65 -12.09
C LEU A 549 12.24 -23.92 -11.76
N ASN A 550 11.89 -23.97 -10.47
CA ASN A 550 10.52 -24.19 -10.01
C ASN A 550 9.75 -22.89 -9.73
N ALA A 551 10.37 -21.73 -9.99
CA ALA A 551 9.73 -20.45 -9.76
C ALA A 551 8.57 -20.24 -10.75
N VAL A 552 7.42 -19.77 -10.24
CA VAL A 552 6.23 -19.46 -11.04
C VAL A 552 6.60 -18.40 -12.08
N LYS A 553 6.25 -18.53 -13.37
CA LYS A 553 6.48 -17.42 -14.32
C LYS A 553 5.26 -16.50 -14.39
N VAL A 554 5.47 -15.23 -14.75
CA VAL A 554 4.34 -14.28 -14.94
C VAL A 554 3.37 -14.83 -15.99
N ASN A 555 3.89 -15.41 -17.07
CA ASN A 555 3.10 -16.05 -18.12
C ASN A 555 2.36 -17.34 -17.68
N ASP A 556 2.80 -18.00 -16.59
CA ASP A 556 2.10 -19.17 -16.04
C ASP A 556 0.93 -18.75 -15.15
N TYR A 557 0.96 -17.50 -14.66
CA TYR A 557 -0.10 -16.91 -13.87
C TYR A 557 -1.19 -16.28 -14.76
N ILE A 558 -0.83 -15.81 -15.95
CA ILE A 558 -1.73 -15.10 -16.86
C ILE A 558 -1.88 -15.86 -18.18
N GLY A 559 -3.10 -16.33 -18.46
CA GLY A 559 -3.47 -17.05 -19.66
C GLY A 559 -3.58 -16.18 -20.92
N PHE A 560 -2.54 -15.41 -21.27
CA PHE A 560 -2.54 -14.57 -22.49
C PHE A 560 -2.91 -15.36 -23.76
N ASN A 561 -2.50 -16.63 -23.83
CA ASN A 561 -2.80 -17.51 -24.95
C ASN A 561 -4.29 -17.87 -25.08
N GLN A 562 -5.03 -17.89 -23.97
CA GLN A 562 -6.43 -18.31 -23.90
C GLN A 562 -7.42 -17.17 -24.20
N MET A 563 -6.93 -15.93 -24.28
CA MET A 563 -7.76 -14.74 -24.50
C MET A 563 -8.27 -14.59 -25.93
N ASP A 564 -9.56 -14.24 -26.01
CA ASP A 564 -10.28 -13.86 -27.21
C ASP A 564 -9.89 -12.44 -27.66
N ALA A 565 -9.67 -12.26 -28.96
CA ALA A 565 -9.31 -10.98 -29.56
C ALA A 565 -10.36 -9.87 -29.31
N LYS A 566 -11.62 -10.25 -28.98
CA LYS A 566 -12.68 -9.29 -28.63
C LYS A 566 -12.36 -8.40 -27.42
N TYR A 567 -11.39 -8.78 -26.57
CA TYR A 567 -10.97 -7.99 -25.41
C TYR A 567 -9.85 -6.99 -25.74
N GLU A 568 -9.24 -7.05 -26.93
CA GLU A 568 -8.24 -6.06 -27.33
C GLU A 568 -8.85 -4.66 -27.39
N ILE A 569 -8.13 -3.67 -26.85
CA ILE A 569 -8.55 -2.28 -26.92
C ILE A 569 -8.52 -1.77 -28.37
N ASN A 570 -9.56 -1.06 -28.80
CA ASN A 570 -9.61 -0.43 -30.11
C ASN A 570 -9.19 1.05 -30.00
N LYS A 571 -8.62 1.60 -31.07
CA LYS A 571 -8.07 2.97 -31.10
C LYS A 571 -9.09 4.08 -30.85
N ASP A 572 -10.38 3.80 -31.09
CA ASP A 572 -11.47 4.77 -30.94
C ASP A 572 -12.06 4.78 -29.51
N ASP A 573 -11.53 3.95 -28.60
CA ASP A 573 -12.01 3.86 -27.23
C ASP A 573 -11.34 4.92 -26.34
N GLU A 574 -11.94 6.11 -26.28
CA GLU A 574 -11.55 7.16 -25.35
C GLU A 574 -11.79 6.71 -23.89
N LYS A 575 -10.72 6.25 -23.23
CA LYS A 575 -10.64 5.87 -21.80
C LYS A 575 -11.46 4.63 -21.40
N LYS A 576 -10.77 3.51 -21.23
CA LYS A 576 -11.31 2.28 -20.65
C LYS A 576 -10.71 1.99 -19.28
N ASP A 577 -11.58 1.49 -18.40
CA ASP A 577 -11.23 0.92 -17.10
C ASP A 577 -10.24 -0.27 -17.22
N VAL A 578 -10.26 -1.00 -18.35
CA VAL A 578 -9.30 -2.07 -18.66
C VAL A 578 -8.63 -1.82 -20.01
N ILE A 579 -7.30 -1.90 -20.04
CA ILE A 579 -6.50 -1.77 -21.25
C ILE A 579 -5.77 -3.09 -21.46
N PHE A 580 -6.22 -3.87 -22.46
CA PHE A 580 -5.66 -5.18 -22.76
C PHE A 580 -5.06 -5.26 -24.16
N SER A 581 -3.89 -5.88 -24.25
CA SER A 581 -3.24 -6.19 -25.52
C SER A 581 -2.49 -7.51 -25.47
N LYS A 582 -2.79 -8.40 -26.42
CA LYS A 582 -2.09 -9.69 -26.58
C LYS A 582 -0.95 -9.60 -27.59
N ASN A 583 -1.11 -8.81 -28.65
CA ASN A 583 -0.19 -8.86 -29.79
C ASN A 583 0.69 -7.61 -29.95
N LYS A 584 0.33 -6.51 -29.28
CA LYS A 584 1.00 -5.21 -29.43
C LYS A 584 1.48 -4.70 -28.09
N SER A 585 2.55 -3.92 -28.09
CA SER A 585 2.97 -3.18 -26.91
C SER A 585 2.01 -2.01 -26.65
N ILE A 586 1.82 -1.65 -25.39
CA ILE A 586 0.99 -0.51 -24.99
C ILE A 586 1.91 0.69 -24.72
N VAL A 587 1.55 1.86 -25.24
CA VAL A 587 2.26 3.12 -25.01
C VAL A 587 1.30 4.12 -24.35
N LEU A 588 1.64 4.57 -23.15
CA LEU A 588 1.01 5.71 -22.50
C LEU A 588 1.83 6.96 -22.83
N LYS A 589 1.36 7.75 -23.79
CA LYS A 589 2.08 8.94 -24.29
C LYS A 589 1.62 10.18 -23.54
N GLY A 590 2.46 10.67 -22.63
CA GLY A 590 2.21 11.87 -21.84
C GLY A 590 2.88 13.12 -22.42
N SER A 591 2.70 14.26 -21.74
CA SER A 591 3.41 15.50 -22.07
C SER A 591 4.89 15.45 -21.65
N TYR A 592 5.76 16.20 -22.33
CA TYR A 592 7.20 16.23 -22.08
C TYR A 592 7.62 17.52 -21.37
N LYS A 593 8.73 17.49 -20.63
CA LYS A 593 9.42 18.71 -20.17
C LYS A 593 10.85 18.72 -20.69
N ASN A 594 11.31 19.89 -21.13
CA ASN A 594 12.72 20.08 -21.49
C ASN A 594 13.60 20.30 -20.26
N GLU A 595 14.92 20.37 -20.48
CA GLU A 595 15.94 20.62 -19.44
C GLU A 595 15.70 21.90 -18.63
N ASN A 596 14.90 22.85 -19.15
CA ASN A 596 14.52 24.10 -18.49
C ASN A 596 13.13 24.03 -17.80
N GLY A 597 12.51 22.85 -17.75
CA GLY A 597 11.20 22.62 -17.13
C GLY A 597 10.00 23.13 -17.93
N GLN A 598 10.18 23.55 -19.19
CA GLN A 598 9.09 23.98 -20.06
C GLN A 598 8.43 22.76 -20.72
N SER A 599 7.10 22.77 -20.76
CA SER A 599 6.33 21.75 -21.48
C SER A 599 6.66 21.81 -22.98
N ILE A 600 7.01 20.67 -23.57
CA ILE A 600 7.08 20.53 -25.02
C ILE A 600 5.94 19.60 -25.42
N ASP A 601 5.08 20.08 -26.32
CA ASP A 601 3.86 19.35 -26.71
C ASP A 601 4.11 18.14 -27.61
N ASN A 602 5.35 17.85 -28.03
CA ASN A 602 5.63 16.67 -28.84
C ASN A 602 7.08 16.20 -28.70
N ASN A 603 7.28 14.96 -28.23
CA ASN A 603 8.23 14.11 -28.94
C ASN A 603 7.53 13.60 -30.21
N ASP A 604 8.13 13.87 -31.37
CA ASP A 604 7.79 13.27 -32.67
C ASP A 604 8.10 11.76 -32.72
N THR A 605 8.14 11.07 -31.58
CA THR A 605 8.28 9.62 -31.55
C THR A 605 7.02 9.02 -32.15
N GLU A 606 7.13 8.63 -33.41
CA GLU A 606 6.11 7.91 -34.15
C GLU A 606 6.20 6.43 -33.77
N TYR A 607 5.09 5.89 -33.28
CA TYR A 607 4.96 4.48 -32.92
C TYR A 607 4.18 3.76 -34.02
N ASP A 608 4.77 2.72 -34.60
CA ASP A 608 4.14 1.92 -35.65
C ASP A 608 2.80 1.31 -35.15
N PRO A 609 1.65 1.70 -35.73
CA PRO A 609 0.34 1.17 -35.38
C PRO A 609 0.21 -0.36 -35.45
N ASN A 610 1.08 -1.03 -36.21
CA ASN A 610 1.09 -2.48 -36.34
C ASN A 610 1.67 -3.16 -35.09
N ASN A 611 2.57 -2.48 -34.38
CA ASN A 611 3.29 -3.03 -33.23
C ASN A 611 2.83 -2.41 -31.90
N TYR A 612 2.22 -1.22 -31.93
CA TYR A 612 1.88 -0.45 -30.75
C TYR A 612 0.42 -0.03 -30.71
N ILE A 613 -0.14 -0.05 -29.50
CA ILE A 613 -1.37 0.65 -29.13
C ILE A 613 -0.94 1.89 -28.35
N VAL A 614 -1.26 3.07 -28.87
CA VAL A 614 -0.87 4.34 -28.25
C VAL A 614 -2.11 4.99 -27.63
N LEU A 615 -2.05 5.21 -26.32
CA LEU A 615 -3.00 6.04 -25.60
C LEU A 615 -2.39 7.42 -25.41
N ASP A 616 -3.00 8.43 -26.01
CA ASP A 616 -2.57 9.82 -25.90
C ASP A 616 -3.14 10.46 -24.62
N LEU A 617 -2.23 10.75 -23.68
CA LEU A 617 -2.48 11.37 -22.39
C LEU A 617 -1.84 12.77 -22.31
N THR A 618 -1.42 13.35 -23.43
CA THR A 618 -0.76 14.67 -23.46
C THR A 618 -1.64 15.78 -22.89
N SER A 619 -2.95 15.73 -23.17
CA SER A 619 -3.94 16.71 -22.70
C SER A 619 -4.46 16.42 -21.28
N ASN A 620 -4.40 15.16 -20.84
CA ASN A 620 -4.81 14.74 -19.50
C ASN A 620 -3.94 13.55 -19.06
N PRO A 621 -2.97 13.77 -18.16
CA PRO A 621 -2.04 12.74 -17.73
C PRO A 621 -2.67 11.69 -16.80
N ASP A 622 -3.88 11.93 -16.30
CA ASP A 622 -4.54 11.06 -15.32
C ASP A 622 -5.30 9.92 -15.99
N LEU A 623 -4.97 8.69 -15.58
CA LEU A 623 -5.53 7.45 -16.07
C LEU A 623 -5.92 6.55 -14.88
N GLN A 624 -7.17 6.09 -14.85
CA GLN A 624 -7.65 5.09 -13.90
C GLN A 624 -7.93 3.80 -14.66
N SER A 625 -7.02 2.83 -14.60
CA SER A 625 -7.10 1.63 -15.43
C SER A 625 -6.33 0.45 -14.85
N VAL A 626 -6.77 -0.76 -15.19
CA VAL A 626 -5.97 -1.99 -15.09
C VAL A 626 -5.35 -2.27 -16.47
N ILE A 627 -4.02 -2.26 -16.55
CA ILE A 627 -3.27 -2.48 -17.80
C ILE A 627 -2.74 -3.91 -17.82
N ILE A 628 -3.11 -4.68 -18.85
CA ILE A 628 -2.70 -6.08 -19.01
C ILE A 628 -2.13 -6.29 -20.41
N CYS A 629 -0.83 -6.61 -20.52
CA CYS A 629 -0.12 -6.66 -21.80
C CYS A 629 0.79 -7.91 -21.92
N ASP A 630 0.64 -8.70 -22.97
CA ASP A 630 1.60 -9.79 -23.25
C ASP A 630 2.95 -9.25 -23.76
N LYS A 631 2.97 -8.06 -24.34
CA LYS A 631 4.17 -7.35 -24.81
C LYS A 631 4.56 -6.25 -23.85
N ASP A 632 5.45 -5.36 -24.27
CA ASP A 632 5.95 -4.27 -23.43
C ASP A 632 4.85 -3.24 -23.10
N VAL A 633 5.00 -2.62 -21.94
CA VAL A 633 4.29 -1.39 -21.57
C VAL A 633 5.30 -0.26 -21.52
N ILE A 634 5.01 0.82 -22.24
CA ILE A 634 5.89 1.98 -22.38
C ILE A 634 5.17 3.21 -21.82
N ILE A 635 5.76 3.86 -20.84
CA ILE A 635 5.32 5.17 -20.35
C ILE A 635 6.29 6.20 -20.89
N ASP A 636 5.80 7.08 -21.76
CA ASP A 636 6.62 8.04 -22.49
C ASP A 636 6.13 9.47 -22.18
N GLY A 637 6.77 10.12 -21.22
CA GLY A 637 6.38 11.44 -20.71
C GLY A 637 5.62 11.41 -19.36
N ASN A 638 4.90 12.49 -19.05
CA ASN A 638 4.17 12.66 -17.80
C ASN A 638 2.90 11.80 -17.77
N VAL A 639 2.79 10.89 -16.80
CA VAL A 639 1.61 10.02 -16.64
C VAL A 639 1.32 9.80 -15.15
N ASN A 640 0.05 9.87 -14.79
CA ASN A 640 -0.47 9.54 -13.46
C ASN A 640 -1.44 8.37 -13.61
N LEU A 641 -0.97 7.15 -13.35
CA LEU A 641 -1.79 5.95 -13.35
C LEU A 641 -2.27 5.65 -11.93
N THR A 642 -3.57 5.46 -11.76
CA THR A 642 -4.16 4.82 -10.58
C THR A 642 -4.75 3.47 -10.99
N GLY A 643 -4.22 2.38 -10.44
CA GLY A 643 -4.56 1.01 -10.83
C GLY A 643 -3.31 0.16 -11.02
N ASP A 644 -3.38 -0.81 -11.94
CA ASP A 644 -2.42 -1.91 -12.06
C ASP A 644 -1.67 -1.90 -13.39
N ILE A 645 -0.44 -2.42 -13.37
CA ILE A 645 0.32 -2.74 -14.57
C ILE A 645 0.78 -4.19 -14.47
N ILE A 646 0.23 -5.01 -15.34
CA ILE A 646 0.55 -6.42 -15.44
C ILE A 646 1.05 -6.69 -16.86
N THR A 647 2.34 -6.99 -17.01
CA THR A 647 2.93 -7.25 -18.32
C THR A 647 3.81 -8.49 -18.33
N ASN A 648 3.73 -9.31 -19.38
CA ASN A 648 4.69 -10.39 -19.61
C ASN A 648 6.01 -9.84 -20.22
N GLY A 649 5.95 -8.69 -20.89
CA GLY A 649 7.10 -7.98 -21.44
C GLY A 649 7.74 -7.02 -20.44
N ASN A 650 8.44 -6.02 -20.96
CA ASN A 650 9.15 -5.01 -20.18
C ASN A 650 8.21 -3.84 -19.80
N LEU A 651 8.47 -3.22 -18.65
CA LEU A 651 7.98 -1.87 -18.35
C LEU A 651 9.10 -0.86 -18.66
N ILE A 652 8.87 0.03 -19.60
CA ILE A 652 9.85 1.04 -20.03
C ILE A 652 9.30 2.43 -19.75
N ILE A 653 9.95 3.15 -18.84
CA ILE A 653 9.58 4.51 -18.45
C ILE A 653 10.65 5.45 -19.01
N LYS A 654 10.24 6.36 -19.88
CA LYS A 654 11.13 7.29 -20.59
C LYS A 654 10.46 8.65 -20.84
N GLY A 655 11.18 9.54 -21.53
CA GLY A 655 10.63 10.82 -21.96
C GLY A 655 10.81 11.95 -20.94
N ASN A 656 11.67 11.78 -19.93
CA ASN A 656 11.99 12.80 -18.93
C ASN A 656 10.75 13.42 -18.24
N GLY A 657 9.69 12.63 -18.11
CA GLY A 657 8.46 13.03 -17.45
C GLY A 657 8.46 12.69 -15.96
N LYS A 658 7.46 13.21 -15.24
CA LYS A 658 7.10 12.73 -13.92
C LYS A 658 6.04 11.65 -14.05
N VAL A 659 6.38 10.44 -13.62
CA VAL A 659 5.49 9.29 -13.65
C VAL A 659 5.06 8.92 -12.23
N ASN A 660 3.75 8.81 -12.02
CA ASN A 660 3.18 8.34 -10.77
C ASN A 660 2.33 7.10 -11.06
N ILE A 661 2.63 5.99 -10.39
CA ILE A 661 1.86 4.75 -10.47
C ILE A 661 1.33 4.47 -9.06
N ASN A 662 0.02 4.52 -8.88
CA ASN A 662 -0.64 4.35 -7.61
C ASN A 662 -1.55 3.14 -7.64
N TYR A 663 -1.08 2.02 -7.11
CA TYR A 663 -1.95 0.89 -6.82
C TYR A 663 -3.06 1.32 -5.86
N ASP A 664 -4.31 1.04 -6.25
CA ASP A 664 -5.49 1.35 -5.45
C ASP A 664 -6.45 0.16 -5.51
N LYS A 665 -6.50 -0.59 -4.41
CA LYS A 665 -7.29 -1.81 -4.31
C LYS A 665 -8.78 -1.59 -4.58
N ASP A 666 -9.34 -0.45 -4.19
CA ASP A 666 -10.76 -0.17 -4.39
C ASP A 666 -11.07 0.10 -5.88
N VAL A 667 -10.18 0.83 -6.55
CA VAL A 667 -10.25 1.06 -8.00
C VAL A 667 -10.09 -0.25 -8.75
N THR A 668 -9.07 -1.06 -8.43
CA THR A 668 -8.82 -2.38 -9.01
C THR A 668 -10.04 -3.29 -8.88
N ASN A 669 -10.57 -3.44 -7.66
CA ASN A 669 -11.75 -4.25 -7.38
C ASN A 669 -12.98 -3.79 -8.19
N LYS A 670 -13.20 -2.47 -8.28
CA LYS A 670 -14.32 -1.92 -9.07
C LYS A 670 -14.19 -2.27 -10.56
N ILE A 671 -12.99 -2.18 -11.11
CA ILE A 671 -12.69 -2.49 -12.51
C ILE A 671 -12.86 -3.98 -12.78
N GLU A 672 -12.34 -4.83 -11.90
CA GLU A 672 -12.54 -6.28 -11.93
C GLU A 672 -14.02 -6.67 -11.83
N ASN A 673 -14.80 -5.98 -10.97
CA ASN A 673 -16.24 -6.19 -10.81
C ASN A 673 -17.00 -5.98 -12.11
N SER A 674 -16.64 -4.92 -12.81
CA SER A 674 -17.25 -4.56 -14.08
C SER A 674 -16.85 -5.53 -15.22
N ASN A 675 -15.68 -6.18 -15.11
CA ASN A 675 -15.08 -6.99 -16.18
C ASN A 675 -14.86 -8.47 -15.80
N THR A 676 -15.63 -9.00 -14.85
CA THR A 676 -15.41 -10.32 -14.21
C THR A 676 -15.12 -11.47 -15.18
N GLN A 677 -15.85 -11.59 -16.29
CA GLN A 677 -15.63 -12.69 -17.25
C GLN A 677 -14.25 -12.61 -17.91
N MET A 678 -13.81 -11.41 -18.28
CA MET A 678 -12.50 -11.21 -18.90
C MET A 678 -11.37 -11.61 -17.95
N PHE A 679 -11.48 -11.23 -16.68
CA PHE A 679 -10.48 -11.61 -15.68
C PHE A 679 -10.51 -13.11 -15.35
N LYS A 680 -11.70 -13.74 -15.32
CA LYS A 680 -11.82 -15.20 -15.23
C LYS A 680 -11.12 -15.91 -16.40
N ASP A 681 -11.30 -15.40 -17.61
CA ASP A 681 -10.66 -15.95 -18.80
C ASP A 681 -9.13 -15.74 -18.78
N LEU A 682 -8.65 -14.65 -18.18
CA LEU A 682 -7.23 -14.33 -18.03
C LEU A 682 -6.51 -15.16 -16.97
N PHE A 683 -7.06 -15.20 -15.77
CA PHE A 683 -6.40 -15.76 -14.59
C PHE A 683 -6.88 -17.19 -14.29
N GLY A 684 -7.87 -17.68 -15.04
CA GLY A 684 -8.40 -19.04 -14.97
C GLY A 684 -9.08 -19.37 -13.64
N SER A 685 -9.10 -20.66 -13.30
CA SER A 685 -9.66 -21.16 -12.03
C SER A 685 -8.91 -20.68 -10.78
N LYS A 686 -7.75 -20.02 -10.92
CA LYS A 686 -6.99 -19.43 -9.82
C LYS A 686 -7.52 -18.05 -9.38
N TYR A 687 -8.36 -17.43 -10.21
CA TYR A 687 -9.00 -16.13 -9.96
C TYR A 687 -10.21 -16.23 -9.03
N VAL A 688 -10.78 -17.43 -8.93
CA VAL A 688 -12.03 -17.74 -8.25
C VAL A 688 -11.69 -18.75 -7.15
N GLU A 689 -11.81 -18.37 -5.88
CA GLU A 689 -11.78 -19.39 -4.83
C GLU A 689 -13.02 -20.28 -4.96
N ASP A 690 -12.81 -21.58 -5.21
CA ASP A 690 -13.80 -22.62 -4.93
C ASP A 690 -13.96 -22.71 -3.39
N LYS A 691 -14.64 -21.74 -2.79
CA LYS A 691 -15.20 -21.95 -1.47
C LYS A 691 -16.34 -22.94 -1.63
N ALA A 692 -16.08 -24.17 -1.17
CA ALA A 692 -17.13 -25.11 -0.80
C ALA A 692 -18.23 -24.36 -0.02
N GLU A 693 -19.47 -24.74 -0.31
CA GLU A 693 -20.72 -24.15 0.14
C GLU A 693 -20.68 -23.54 1.56
N GLU A 694 -21.42 -22.44 1.70
CA GLU A 694 -21.76 -21.74 2.95
C GLU A 694 -20.66 -20.85 3.56
N ASN A 695 -20.55 -19.61 3.06
CA ASN A 695 -20.54 -18.39 3.87
C ASN A 695 -20.54 -17.16 2.95
N ILE A 696 -21.73 -16.64 2.66
CA ILE A 696 -21.92 -15.40 1.91
C ILE A 696 -21.53 -14.24 2.83
N LEU A 697 -20.29 -13.77 2.71
CA LEU A 697 -19.82 -12.54 3.34
C LEU A 697 -20.14 -11.37 2.41
N TYR A 698 -21.09 -10.54 2.84
CA TYR A 698 -21.41 -9.29 2.16
C TYR A 698 -20.38 -8.24 2.58
N SER A 699 -19.53 -7.81 1.65
CA SER A 699 -18.61 -6.71 1.88
C SER A 699 -19.36 -5.37 1.86
N ASN A 700 -19.05 -4.48 2.81
CA ASN A 700 -19.54 -3.11 2.90
C ASN A 700 -19.32 -2.35 1.59
N ILE A 701 -20.39 -2.15 0.82
CA ILE A 701 -20.41 -1.18 -0.29
C ILE A 701 -20.91 0.14 0.29
N ASN A 702 -20.15 1.22 0.09
CA ASN A 702 -20.67 2.58 0.32
C ASN A 702 -21.86 2.80 -0.62
N SER A 703 -23.08 2.62 -0.10
CA SER A 703 -24.31 2.88 -0.84
C SER A 703 -24.52 4.39 -0.99
N ASN A 704 -24.94 4.84 -2.18
CA ASN A 704 -25.35 6.22 -2.39
C ASN A 704 -26.78 6.53 -1.86
N SER A 705 -27.30 5.72 -0.94
CA SER A 705 -28.64 5.89 -0.35
C SER A 705 -28.86 7.25 0.31
N ILE A 706 -27.80 7.86 0.84
CA ILE A 706 -27.84 9.20 1.45
C ILE A 706 -28.16 10.27 0.40
N ASP A 707 -27.74 10.08 -0.86
CA ASP A 707 -27.97 11.06 -1.93
C ASP A 707 -29.46 11.21 -2.28
N PHE A 708 -30.26 10.18 -1.97
CA PHE A 708 -31.71 10.14 -2.24
C PHE A 708 -32.57 10.66 -1.07
N ILE A 709 -31.96 11.05 0.06
CA ILE A 709 -32.66 11.70 1.16
C ILE A 709 -32.10 13.09 1.44
N LYS A 710 -32.98 14.10 1.45
CA LYS A 710 -32.62 15.49 1.69
C LYS A 710 -33.36 16.06 2.90
N THR A 711 -32.61 16.66 3.83
CA THR A 711 -33.18 17.42 4.95
C THR A 711 -33.63 18.79 4.45
N LYS A 712 -34.93 19.11 4.58
CA LYS A 712 -35.52 20.37 4.11
C LYS A 712 -35.55 21.45 5.18
N SER A 713 -36.03 21.11 6.36
CA SER A 713 -36.17 22.08 7.45
C SER A 713 -36.09 21.42 8.81
N TRP A 714 -35.58 22.16 9.79
CA TRP A 714 -35.47 21.76 11.17
C TRP A 714 -36.12 22.85 12.04
N LYS A 715 -36.97 22.46 13.00
CA LYS A 715 -37.57 23.39 13.95
C LYS A 715 -37.82 22.76 15.31
N ILE A 716 -37.65 23.57 16.36
CA ILE A 716 -38.08 23.21 17.72
C ILE A 716 -39.59 23.44 17.81
N LEU A 717 -40.33 22.42 18.24
CA LEU A 717 -41.74 22.55 18.64
C LEU A 717 -41.77 22.94 20.13
N GLN A 718 -42.60 23.93 20.45
CA GLN A 718 -42.74 24.43 21.83
C GLN A 718 -43.51 23.48 22.73
#